data_AF-A0A4R8QV03-F1
#
_entry.id   AF-A0A4R8QV03-F1
#
_cell.length_a   1.000
_cell.length_b   1.000
_cell.length_c   1.000
_cell.angle_alpha   90.00
_cell.angle_beta   90.00
_cell.angle_gamma   90.00
#
_symmetry.space_group_name_H-M   'P 1'
#
loop_
_entity.id
_entity.type
_entity.pdbx_description
1 polymer ?
#
loop_
_entity_poly.entity_id
_entity_poly.type
_entity_poly.pdbx_seq_one_letter_code
_entity_poly.pdbx_strand_id
1 'polypeptide(L)'
;MATVQDKARNAGPPQVLCVGMLRTGTNSLAAALRLLGFKHVFHGLDSRTKPSHWDFFEKAAIAKWPEINAKGMSPQPSPFTREDWDELFGVYDAVTDLSCFWALDLIDAYPEAKVILTERDYENWIASFDSQVLRPLFGPFVDIFLKGVGTIIGNRAGFAMQKTIRGFFGGASNLKELHRAAPAVYRQHSERIKAHVASERLLVYRVGKDGWEPLCDFLDKEVPKTAFPFENDKEAHTKSDKAIRRQANIQAAKIVVTSAVGIVLAWWLWGRPPQLPVRIHHLVTATSFVVEGQRLSRCIKYYFPLLHPRVAIQLRRDPIPATARMQSGISASQELVSQFNSLLSSDDNFGLLVTIEAETLQPLQFLPRSSSSFDDNLSSLQPHLKPNEALYALIHRHDTAPHLTAVTYVPDSAKVRQKMLFASTRLTLVRKLGSEHFRESIFATTPEELSSQGFAKHDAHTELEAPLTEEERSLGAVKQAEAEASTGTGTREIHLSKTLAMPIAEDALAAMKELGQSGRNLVMLKINPEKESVELVPSDESPSSIAELTSTISSTEPRFTLYRFTHTHNGTESSPVLFIYTCPATGNRSIKNRMLYPLMKRAVLEIATSEAGLTLEKKLEVEEPSEVTEESVLAELHPKVTARQGFSRPKRPGR
;
A
#
# COMPACT_ATOMS: atom_id res chain seq x y z
N MET A 1 -18.73 -11.00 -16.49
CA MET A 1 -19.42 -11.23 -17.76
C MET A 1 -19.68 -9.89 -18.44
N ALA A 2 -19.45 -9.85 -19.75
CA ALA A 2 -19.74 -8.72 -20.62
C ALA A 2 -21.22 -8.33 -20.52
N THR A 3 -21.51 -7.02 -20.50
CA THR A 3 -22.88 -6.52 -20.46
C THR A 3 -23.59 -6.72 -21.80
N VAL A 4 -24.91 -6.52 -21.84
CA VAL A 4 -25.68 -6.55 -23.11
C VAL A 4 -25.13 -5.53 -24.11
N GLN A 5 -24.72 -4.34 -23.65
CA GLN A 5 -24.12 -3.33 -24.53
C GLN A 5 -22.75 -3.76 -25.07
N ASP A 6 -21.94 -4.46 -24.27
CA ASP A 6 -20.63 -4.96 -24.71
C ASP A 6 -20.81 -6.08 -25.75
N LYS A 7 -21.73 -7.03 -25.48
CA LYS A 7 -22.10 -8.10 -26.42
C LYS A 7 -22.71 -7.58 -27.72
N ALA A 8 -23.34 -6.41 -27.73
CA ALA A 8 -23.86 -5.80 -28.95
C ALA A 8 -22.77 -5.26 -29.87
N ARG A 9 -21.59 -4.91 -29.33
CA ARG A 9 -20.44 -4.43 -30.13
C ARG A 9 -19.62 -5.56 -30.72
N ASN A 10 -19.54 -6.70 -30.01
CA ASN A 10 -18.91 -7.97 -30.39
C ASN A 10 -17.83 -7.87 -31.48
N ALA A 11 -16.62 -7.47 -31.09
CA ALA A 11 -15.50 -7.36 -32.01
C ALA A 11 -14.77 -8.70 -32.24
N GLY A 12 -15.23 -9.79 -31.60
CA GLY A 12 -14.52 -11.07 -31.52
C GLY A 12 -13.53 -11.12 -30.35
N PRO A 13 -12.84 -12.26 -30.18
CA PRO A 13 -11.88 -12.44 -29.09
C PRO A 13 -10.67 -11.51 -29.25
N PRO A 14 -9.90 -11.29 -28.17
CA PRO A 14 -8.77 -10.38 -28.21
C PRO A 14 -7.73 -10.77 -29.25
N GLN A 15 -7.40 -9.83 -30.14
CA GLN A 15 -6.26 -9.91 -31.06
C GLN A 15 -5.00 -9.27 -30.47
N VAL A 16 -5.19 -8.35 -29.50
CA VAL A 16 -4.09 -7.67 -28.80
C VAL A 16 -4.31 -7.70 -27.30
N LEU A 17 -3.32 -8.21 -26.57
CA LEU A 17 -3.26 -8.22 -25.11
C LEU A 17 -2.25 -7.18 -24.63
N CYS A 18 -2.73 -6.07 -24.08
CA CYS A 18 -1.86 -5.13 -23.38
C CYS A 18 -1.78 -5.54 -21.91
N VAL A 19 -0.61 -6.01 -21.49
CA VAL A 19 -0.39 -6.68 -20.20
C VAL A 19 0.51 -5.89 -19.25
N GLY A 20 0.94 -4.69 -19.63
CA GLY A 20 1.66 -3.82 -18.70
C GLY A 20 0.80 -3.39 -17.53
N MET A 21 1.44 -3.17 -16.39
CA MET A 21 0.72 -2.83 -15.15
C MET A 21 -0.13 -1.58 -15.30
N LEU A 22 -1.18 -1.47 -14.49
CA LEU A 22 -1.91 -0.21 -14.32
C LEU A 22 -0.94 0.95 -14.13
N ARG A 23 -1.32 2.13 -14.61
CA ARG A 23 -0.54 3.39 -14.49
C ARG A 23 0.76 3.45 -15.30
N THR A 24 0.92 2.56 -16.28
CA THR A 24 2.01 2.60 -17.29
C THR A 24 1.60 3.25 -18.61
N GLY A 25 0.48 4.00 -18.63
CA GLY A 25 -0.06 4.65 -19.83
C GLY A 25 -1.12 3.82 -20.55
N THR A 26 -1.79 2.90 -19.85
CA THR A 26 -2.77 1.94 -20.38
C THR A 26 -3.95 2.61 -21.08
N ASN A 27 -4.45 3.74 -20.59
CA ASN A 27 -5.57 4.44 -21.21
C ASN A 27 -5.16 5.17 -22.50
N SER A 28 -3.96 5.77 -22.51
CA SER A 28 -3.39 6.37 -23.72
C SER A 28 -3.16 5.30 -24.79
N LEU A 29 -2.68 4.12 -24.40
CA LEU A 29 -2.56 2.99 -25.32
C LEU A 29 -3.94 2.50 -25.82
N ALA A 30 -4.95 2.43 -24.94
CA ALA A 30 -6.31 2.07 -25.35
C ALA A 30 -6.89 3.08 -26.37
N ALA A 31 -6.66 4.38 -26.18
CA ALA A 31 -7.02 5.41 -27.14
C ALA A 31 -6.28 5.25 -28.48
N ALA A 32 -4.98 4.91 -28.43
CA ALA A 32 -4.18 4.66 -29.63
C ALA A 32 -4.70 3.46 -30.42
N LEU A 33 -5.03 2.34 -29.76
CA LEU A 33 -5.61 1.17 -30.40
C LEU A 33 -6.96 1.48 -31.07
N ARG A 34 -7.80 2.30 -30.45
CA ARG A 34 -9.06 2.75 -31.08
C ARG A 34 -8.79 3.55 -32.37
N LEU A 35 -7.77 4.41 -32.39
CA LEU A 35 -7.36 5.14 -33.59
C LEU A 35 -6.78 4.22 -34.68
N LEU A 36 -6.14 3.11 -34.30
CA LEU A 36 -5.65 2.08 -35.23
C LEU A 36 -6.75 1.13 -35.76
N GLY A 37 -8.01 1.38 -35.41
CA GLY A 37 -9.16 0.67 -35.95
C GLY A 37 -9.60 -0.57 -35.16
N PHE A 38 -9.09 -0.78 -33.94
CA PHE A 38 -9.66 -1.78 -33.02
C PHE A 38 -11.06 -1.32 -32.57
N LYS A 39 -12.06 -2.15 -32.83
CA LYS A 39 -13.49 -1.83 -32.75
C LYS A 39 -13.98 -1.78 -31.31
N HIS A 40 -13.46 -2.65 -30.44
CA HIS A 40 -13.88 -2.74 -29.05
C HIS A 40 -12.71 -3.00 -28.11
N VAL A 41 -12.08 -1.91 -27.66
CA VAL A 41 -10.94 -1.95 -26.72
C VAL A 41 -11.43 -1.87 -25.27
N PHE A 42 -11.14 -2.92 -24.49
CA PHE A 42 -11.40 -2.96 -23.05
C PHE A 42 -10.39 -2.11 -22.28
N HIS A 43 -10.87 -1.28 -21.35
CA HIS A 43 -10.04 -0.61 -20.34
C HIS A 43 -10.72 -0.65 -18.95
N GLY A 44 -9.94 -0.71 -17.87
CA GLY A 44 -10.47 -0.86 -16.50
C GLY A 44 -11.39 0.28 -16.05
N LEU A 45 -11.16 1.50 -16.56
CA LEU A 45 -12.03 2.65 -16.31
C LEU A 45 -13.48 2.42 -16.79
N ASP A 46 -13.68 1.66 -17.86
CA ASP A 46 -15.02 1.35 -18.40
C ASP A 46 -15.80 0.38 -17.51
N SER A 47 -15.11 -0.32 -16.61
CA SER A 47 -15.71 -1.30 -15.70
C SER A 47 -16.25 -0.67 -14.42
N ARG A 48 -15.85 0.56 -14.08
CA ARG A 48 -16.11 1.18 -12.76
C ARG A 48 -17.60 1.27 -12.37
N THR A 49 -18.50 1.34 -13.35
CA THR A 49 -19.94 1.42 -13.15
C THR A 49 -20.69 0.15 -13.57
N LYS A 50 -19.98 -0.94 -13.89
CA LYS A 50 -20.54 -2.20 -14.39
C LYS A 50 -20.37 -3.32 -13.35
N PRO A 51 -21.38 -3.60 -12.50
CA PRO A 51 -21.27 -4.62 -11.45
C PRO A 51 -20.87 -6.01 -11.98
N SER A 52 -21.39 -6.41 -13.14
CA SER A 52 -21.11 -7.72 -13.75
C SER A 52 -19.64 -7.92 -14.16
N HIS A 53 -18.88 -6.84 -14.35
CA HIS A 53 -17.44 -6.89 -14.59
C HIS A 53 -16.71 -7.19 -13.28
N TRP A 54 -17.10 -6.53 -12.18
CA TRP A 54 -16.48 -6.75 -10.88
C TRP A 54 -16.79 -8.12 -10.29
N ASP A 55 -18.00 -8.64 -10.51
CA ASP A 55 -18.33 -10.03 -10.14
C ASP A 55 -17.42 -11.03 -10.85
N PHE A 56 -17.09 -10.75 -12.12
CA PHE A 56 -16.17 -11.57 -12.91
C PHE A 56 -14.73 -11.46 -12.41
N PHE A 57 -14.23 -10.25 -12.19
CA PHE A 57 -12.88 -10.06 -11.66
C PHE A 57 -12.72 -10.64 -10.26
N GLU A 58 -13.76 -10.61 -9.44
CA GLU A 58 -13.74 -11.26 -8.14
C GLU A 58 -13.64 -12.79 -8.25
N LYS A 59 -14.42 -13.41 -9.15
CA LYS A 59 -14.32 -14.84 -9.44
C LYS A 59 -12.92 -15.20 -9.96
N ALA A 60 -12.39 -14.42 -10.90
CA ALA A 60 -11.05 -14.62 -11.46
C ALA A 60 -9.95 -14.46 -10.39
N ALA A 61 -10.10 -13.53 -9.44
CA ALA A 61 -9.16 -13.37 -8.33
C ALA A 61 -9.21 -14.53 -7.33
N ILE A 62 -10.40 -15.08 -7.09
CA ILE A 62 -10.60 -16.26 -6.24
C ILE A 62 -9.99 -17.51 -6.89
N ALA A 63 -10.20 -17.69 -8.19
CA ALA A 63 -9.66 -18.81 -8.95
C ALA A 63 -8.13 -18.75 -9.11
N LYS A 64 -7.55 -17.55 -9.31
CA LYS A 64 -6.11 -17.38 -9.52
C LYS A 64 -5.29 -17.51 -8.24
N TRP A 65 -5.82 -17.01 -7.12
CA TRP A 65 -5.16 -17.03 -5.80
C TRP A 65 -6.04 -17.67 -4.72
N PRO A 66 -6.40 -18.97 -4.87
CA PRO A 66 -7.30 -19.66 -3.95
C PRO A 66 -6.76 -19.71 -2.52
N GLU A 67 -5.44 -19.80 -2.34
CA GLU A 67 -4.77 -19.81 -1.04
C GLU A 67 -4.98 -18.51 -0.24
N ILE A 68 -5.23 -17.39 -0.93
CA ILE A 68 -5.51 -16.08 -0.33
C ILE A 68 -7.02 -15.83 -0.26
N ASN A 69 -7.74 -16.16 -1.33
CA ASN A 69 -9.10 -15.67 -1.55
C ASN A 69 -10.21 -16.73 -1.35
N ALA A 70 -9.87 -18.03 -1.28
CA ALA A 70 -10.82 -19.15 -1.21
C ALA A 70 -10.73 -19.96 0.10
N LYS A 71 -10.09 -19.42 1.15
CA LYS A 71 -9.95 -20.12 2.43
C LYS A 71 -11.32 -20.51 3.00
N GLY A 72 -11.57 -21.82 3.13
CA GLY A 72 -12.82 -22.38 3.63
C GLY A 72 -13.91 -22.63 2.58
N MET A 73 -13.63 -22.41 1.28
CA MET A 73 -14.54 -22.83 0.21
C MET A 73 -14.37 -24.33 -0.12
N SER A 74 -15.50 -25.00 -0.35
CA SER A 74 -15.56 -26.38 -0.84
C SER A 74 -16.72 -26.49 -1.83
N PRO A 75 -16.49 -26.93 -3.09
CA PRO A 75 -15.21 -27.35 -3.66
C PRO A 75 -14.22 -26.19 -3.84
N GLN A 76 -12.93 -26.53 -3.98
CA GLN A 76 -11.91 -25.53 -4.32
C GLN A 76 -12.16 -24.97 -5.72
N PRO A 77 -11.96 -23.67 -5.95
CA PRO A 77 -12.18 -23.06 -7.25
C PRO A 77 -11.11 -23.55 -8.24
N SER A 78 -11.53 -23.81 -9.47
CA SER A 78 -10.64 -24.23 -10.56
C SER A 78 -10.04 -23.02 -11.28
N PRO A 79 -8.84 -23.12 -11.87
CA PRO A 79 -8.28 -22.09 -12.73
C PRO A 79 -9.21 -21.76 -13.91
N PHE A 80 -9.21 -20.51 -14.34
CA PHE A 80 -10.02 -20.07 -15.48
C PHE A 80 -9.51 -20.70 -16.78
N THR A 81 -10.46 -21.18 -17.57
CA THR A 81 -10.28 -21.64 -18.96
C THR A 81 -10.45 -20.49 -19.95
N ARG A 82 -10.18 -20.73 -21.23
CA ARG A 82 -10.44 -19.75 -22.29
C ARG A 82 -11.93 -19.38 -22.33
N GLU A 83 -12.81 -20.36 -22.19
CA GLU A 83 -14.26 -20.17 -22.18
C GLU A 83 -14.71 -19.26 -21.04
N ASP A 84 -14.09 -19.41 -19.86
CA ASP A 84 -14.32 -18.50 -18.74
C ASP A 84 -13.86 -17.08 -19.08
N TRP A 85 -12.67 -16.92 -19.68
CA TRP A 85 -12.19 -15.60 -20.10
C TRP A 85 -13.08 -14.95 -21.17
N ASP A 86 -13.61 -15.75 -22.10
CA ASP A 86 -14.50 -15.30 -23.17
C ASP A 86 -15.80 -14.70 -22.63
N GLU A 87 -16.24 -15.09 -21.43
CA GLU A 87 -17.43 -14.51 -20.78
C GLU A 87 -17.35 -12.98 -20.63
N LEU A 88 -16.14 -12.42 -20.49
CA LEU A 88 -15.91 -10.98 -20.45
C LEU A 88 -15.11 -10.50 -21.67
N PHE A 89 -13.96 -11.10 -21.93
CA PHE A 89 -13.01 -10.59 -22.92
C PHE A 89 -13.30 -11.03 -24.35
N GLY A 90 -14.12 -12.06 -24.56
CA GLY A 90 -14.41 -12.63 -25.89
C GLY A 90 -15.16 -11.71 -26.86
N VAL A 91 -15.58 -10.52 -26.39
CA VAL A 91 -16.24 -9.49 -27.21
C VAL A 91 -15.35 -8.28 -27.50
N TYR A 92 -14.13 -8.26 -26.95
CA TYR A 92 -13.17 -7.16 -27.07
C TYR A 92 -11.99 -7.60 -27.94
N ASP A 93 -11.74 -6.91 -29.05
CA ASP A 93 -10.62 -7.22 -29.96
C ASP A 93 -9.27 -6.73 -29.44
N ALA A 94 -9.25 -5.88 -28.39
CA ALA A 94 -8.06 -5.61 -27.61
C ALA A 94 -8.39 -5.38 -26.13
N VAL A 95 -7.48 -5.80 -25.24
CA VAL A 95 -7.65 -5.65 -23.78
C VAL A 95 -6.47 -4.93 -23.15
N THR A 96 -6.75 -4.08 -22.17
CA THR A 96 -5.76 -3.24 -21.48
C THR A 96 -6.04 -3.14 -19.98
N ASP A 97 -5.10 -2.57 -19.23
CA ASP A 97 -5.25 -2.16 -17.83
C ASP A 97 -5.43 -3.34 -16.85
N LEU A 98 -6.66 -3.72 -16.50
CA LEU A 98 -6.94 -4.80 -15.52
C LEU A 98 -6.46 -6.18 -15.98
N SER A 99 -6.21 -6.36 -17.28
CA SER A 99 -5.61 -7.57 -17.86
C SER A 99 -4.26 -7.92 -17.24
N CYS A 100 -3.50 -6.95 -16.73
CA CYS A 100 -2.16 -7.19 -16.19
C CYS A 100 -2.15 -8.20 -15.02
N PHE A 101 -3.21 -8.25 -14.21
CA PHE A 101 -3.27 -9.15 -13.05
C PHE A 101 -3.32 -10.63 -13.44
N TRP A 102 -3.79 -10.93 -14.65
CA TRP A 102 -3.90 -12.26 -15.22
C TRP A 102 -3.12 -12.38 -16.53
N ALA A 103 -2.04 -11.60 -16.68
CA ALA A 103 -1.30 -11.48 -17.94
C ALA A 103 -0.94 -12.84 -18.55
N LEU A 104 -0.30 -13.72 -17.76
CA LEU A 104 0.11 -15.05 -18.24
C LEU A 104 -1.11 -15.94 -18.59
N ASP A 105 -2.17 -15.91 -17.77
CA ASP A 105 -3.38 -16.70 -18.03
C ASP A 105 -4.06 -16.28 -19.33
N LEU A 106 -4.10 -14.97 -19.60
CA LEU A 106 -4.67 -14.42 -20.84
C LEU A 106 -3.76 -14.73 -22.04
N ILE A 107 -2.45 -14.65 -21.87
CA ILE A 107 -1.47 -14.98 -22.91
C ILE A 107 -1.58 -16.46 -23.33
N ASP A 108 -1.82 -17.35 -22.37
CA ASP A 108 -2.02 -18.79 -22.60
C ASP A 108 -3.40 -19.09 -23.19
N ALA A 109 -4.45 -18.37 -22.75
CA ALA A 109 -5.81 -18.54 -23.26
C ALA A 109 -5.99 -18.03 -24.71
N TYR A 110 -5.25 -17.00 -25.10
CA TYR A 110 -5.28 -16.40 -26.44
C TYR A 110 -3.89 -16.44 -27.09
N PRO A 111 -3.39 -17.63 -27.48
CA PRO A 111 -2.07 -17.78 -28.08
C PRO A 111 -1.92 -17.03 -29.43
N GLU A 112 -3.02 -16.80 -30.13
CA GLU A 112 -3.08 -16.05 -31.39
C GLU A 112 -2.90 -14.53 -31.22
N ALA A 113 -3.08 -14.00 -30.00
CA ALA A 113 -3.05 -12.58 -29.77
C ALA A 113 -1.61 -12.04 -29.66
N LYS A 114 -1.36 -10.87 -30.26
CA LYS A 114 -0.12 -10.10 -30.07
C LYS A 114 -0.10 -9.50 -28.66
N VAL A 115 1.08 -9.47 -28.02
CA VAL A 115 1.23 -9.03 -26.62
C VAL A 115 2.00 -7.72 -26.57
N ILE A 116 1.45 -6.73 -25.86
CA ILE A 116 2.13 -5.45 -25.61
C ILE A 116 2.36 -5.30 -24.11
N LEU A 117 3.63 -5.19 -23.72
CA LEU A 117 4.05 -4.96 -22.34
C LEU A 117 4.48 -3.51 -22.18
N THR A 118 3.64 -2.71 -21.53
CA THR A 118 3.99 -1.31 -21.24
C THR A 118 4.88 -1.16 -20.02
N GLU A 119 5.94 -0.36 -20.15
CA GLU A 119 6.91 -0.08 -19.08
C GLU A 119 7.01 1.40 -18.74
N ARG A 120 7.35 1.68 -17.48
CA ARG A 120 7.56 3.03 -16.94
C ARG A 120 8.64 2.99 -15.88
N ASP A 121 9.36 4.10 -15.71
CA ASP A 121 10.32 4.24 -14.61
C ASP A 121 9.63 3.97 -13.26
N TYR A 122 10.20 3.08 -12.45
CA TYR A 122 9.55 2.53 -11.24
C TYR A 122 9.08 3.62 -10.27
N GLU A 123 9.93 4.61 -9.98
CA GLU A 123 9.61 5.71 -9.04
C GLU A 123 8.37 6.51 -9.48
N ASN A 124 8.27 6.77 -10.79
CA ASN A 124 7.12 7.47 -11.37
C ASN A 124 5.87 6.59 -11.38
N TRP A 125 6.04 5.29 -11.61
CA TRP A 125 4.96 4.33 -11.57
C TRP A 125 4.40 4.16 -10.15
N ILE A 126 5.23 3.92 -9.14
CA ILE A 126 4.78 3.66 -7.76
C ILE A 126 4.09 4.89 -7.17
N ALA A 127 4.56 6.11 -7.46
CA ALA A 127 3.88 7.33 -7.04
C ALA A 127 2.46 7.44 -7.64
N SER A 128 2.28 7.06 -8.91
CA SER A 128 0.96 7.04 -9.56
C SER A 128 0.08 5.89 -9.07
N PHE A 129 0.64 4.70 -8.90
CA PHE A 129 -0.06 3.52 -8.43
C PHE A 129 -0.50 3.66 -6.98
N ASP A 130 0.35 4.19 -6.10
CA ASP A 130 0.01 4.45 -4.71
C ASP A 130 -1.16 5.45 -4.59
N SER A 131 -1.04 6.60 -5.25
CA SER A 131 -2.03 7.67 -5.13
C SER A 131 -3.38 7.35 -5.77
N GLN A 132 -3.40 6.65 -6.90
CA GLN A 132 -4.62 6.40 -7.69
C GLN A 132 -5.26 5.03 -7.46
N VAL A 133 -4.51 4.04 -6.94
CA VAL A 133 -5.00 2.67 -6.78
C VAL A 133 -4.91 2.22 -5.33
N LEU A 134 -3.72 2.25 -4.72
CA LEU A 134 -3.53 1.67 -3.39
C LEU A 134 -4.25 2.44 -2.29
N ARG A 135 -4.02 3.75 -2.13
CA ARG A 135 -4.66 4.54 -1.06
C ARG A 135 -6.19 4.61 -1.15
N PRO A 136 -6.80 4.70 -2.35
CA PRO A 136 -8.26 4.62 -2.47
C PRO A 136 -8.85 3.27 -2.06
N LEU A 137 -8.07 2.19 -2.10
CA LEU A 137 -8.53 0.83 -1.82
C LEU A 137 -8.11 0.29 -0.45
N PHE A 138 -7.01 0.77 0.13
CA PHE A 138 -6.44 0.25 1.36
C PHE A 138 -6.25 1.36 2.39
N GLY A 139 -6.78 1.13 3.60
CA GLY A 139 -6.63 2.02 4.74
C GLY A 139 -7.67 1.73 5.82
N PRO A 140 -7.41 2.06 7.11
CA PRO A 140 -8.29 1.66 8.21
C PRO A 140 -9.75 2.08 8.02
N PHE A 141 -9.98 3.33 7.62
CA PHE A 141 -11.32 3.86 7.36
C PHE A 141 -11.93 3.33 6.06
N VAL A 142 -11.11 3.08 5.04
CA VAL A 142 -11.55 2.55 3.75
C VAL A 142 -12.02 1.10 3.91
N ASP A 143 -11.26 0.28 4.64
CA ASP A 143 -11.60 -1.12 4.90
C ASP A 143 -12.92 -1.25 5.67
N ILE A 144 -13.14 -0.39 6.67
CA ILE A 144 -14.39 -0.35 7.43
C ILE A 144 -15.55 0.07 6.51
N PHE A 145 -15.35 1.10 5.69
CA PHE A 145 -16.37 1.60 4.77
C PHE A 145 -16.75 0.55 3.72
N LEU A 146 -15.77 -0.08 3.08
CA LEU A 146 -15.99 -1.15 2.09
C LEU A 146 -16.71 -2.33 2.73
N LYS A 147 -16.22 -2.86 3.87
CA LYS A 147 -16.81 -4.01 4.57
C LYS A 147 -18.22 -3.75 5.10
N GLY A 148 -18.49 -2.53 5.57
CA GLY A 148 -19.82 -2.15 6.08
C GLY A 148 -20.77 -1.72 4.97
N VAL A 149 -20.56 -0.53 4.43
CA VAL A 149 -21.46 0.14 3.50
C VAL A 149 -21.42 -0.51 2.11
N GLY A 150 -20.25 -0.96 1.64
CA GLY A 150 -20.11 -1.63 0.35
C GLY A 150 -20.92 -2.93 0.25
N THR A 151 -20.94 -3.72 1.33
CA THR A 151 -21.75 -4.95 1.44
C THR A 151 -23.25 -4.67 1.35
N ILE A 152 -23.71 -3.56 1.93
CA ILE A 152 -25.15 -3.19 1.94
C ILE A 152 -25.58 -2.60 0.59
N ILE A 153 -24.72 -1.81 -0.06
CA ILE A 153 -25.02 -1.18 -1.36
C ILE A 153 -24.85 -2.16 -2.54
N GLY A 154 -24.23 -3.32 -2.32
CA GLY A 154 -23.96 -4.30 -3.36
C GLY A 154 -22.87 -3.88 -4.35
N ASN A 155 -22.10 -2.83 -4.04
CA ASN A 155 -20.96 -2.41 -4.87
C ASN A 155 -19.73 -3.26 -4.52
N ARG A 156 -19.46 -4.27 -5.35
CA ARG A 156 -18.36 -5.23 -5.16
C ARG A 156 -17.02 -4.79 -5.75
N ALA A 157 -16.95 -3.66 -6.44
CA ALA A 157 -15.74 -3.21 -7.14
C ALA A 157 -14.51 -3.11 -6.22
N GLY A 158 -14.69 -2.49 -5.03
CA GLY A 158 -13.62 -2.38 -4.05
C GLY A 158 -13.16 -3.73 -3.51
N PHE A 159 -14.08 -4.66 -3.28
CA PHE A 159 -13.76 -6.01 -2.80
C PHE A 159 -13.03 -6.84 -3.86
N ALA A 160 -13.50 -6.80 -5.10
CA ALA A 160 -12.84 -7.45 -6.24
C ALA A 160 -11.39 -6.95 -6.35
N MET A 161 -11.18 -5.63 -6.40
CA MET A 161 -9.84 -5.03 -6.48
C MET A 161 -8.98 -5.34 -5.26
N GLN A 162 -9.52 -5.33 -4.04
CA GLN A 162 -8.77 -5.72 -2.85
C GLN A 162 -8.30 -7.17 -2.92
N LYS A 163 -9.17 -8.11 -3.35
CA LYS A 163 -8.81 -9.53 -3.53
C LYS A 163 -7.77 -9.73 -4.63
N THR A 164 -7.94 -9.04 -5.76
CA THR A 164 -6.99 -9.06 -6.88
C THR A 164 -5.61 -8.53 -6.45
N ILE A 165 -5.56 -7.34 -5.84
CA ILE A 165 -4.28 -6.74 -5.41
C ILE A 165 -3.63 -7.56 -4.30
N ARG A 166 -4.40 -8.03 -3.31
CA ARG A 166 -3.87 -8.92 -2.24
C ARG A 166 -3.26 -10.17 -2.85
N GLY A 167 -3.98 -10.83 -3.77
CA GLY A 167 -3.49 -12.00 -4.50
C GLY A 167 -2.19 -11.72 -5.26
N PHE A 168 -2.22 -10.69 -6.09
CA PHE A 168 -1.10 -10.28 -6.94
C PHE A 168 0.14 -9.85 -6.13
N PHE A 169 -0.04 -9.29 -4.94
CA PHE A 169 1.04 -8.90 -4.02
C PHE A 169 1.32 -9.97 -2.94
N GLY A 170 1.04 -11.25 -3.21
CA GLY A 170 1.46 -12.36 -2.35
C GLY A 170 0.83 -12.36 -0.95
N GLY A 171 -0.40 -11.86 -0.83
CA GLY A 171 -1.16 -11.80 0.43
C GLY A 171 -1.02 -10.49 1.21
N ALA A 172 -0.30 -9.49 0.69
CA ALA A 172 -0.12 -8.19 1.33
C ALA A 172 -1.46 -7.54 1.68
N SER A 173 -1.68 -7.28 2.97
CA SER A 173 -3.01 -6.96 3.53
C SER A 173 -3.23 -5.46 3.79
N ASN A 174 -2.16 -4.68 3.80
CA ASN A 174 -2.16 -3.26 4.15
C ASN A 174 -1.12 -2.48 3.31
N LEU A 175 -1.24 -1.15 3.30
CA LEU A 175 -0.37 -0.26 2.49
C LEU A 175 1.13 -0.50 2.73
N LYS A 176 1.54 -0.75 3.98
CA LYS A 176 2.95 -0.95 4.31
C LYS A 176 3.51 -2.23 3.68
N GLU A 177 2.76 -3.32 3.73
CA GLU A 177 3.12 -4.58 3.07
C GLU A 177 3.12 -4.43 1.55
N LEU A 178 2.11 -3.74 0.99
CA LEU A 178 2.02 -3.48 -0.44
C LEU A 178 3.22 -2.67 -0.95
N HIS A 179 3.59 -1.58 -0.25
CA HIS A 179 4.76 -0.77 -0.59
C HIS A 179 6.07 -1.55 -0.48
N ARG A 180 6.19 -2.43 0.52
CA ARG A 180 7.37 -3.29 0.68
C ARG A 180 7.52 -4.28 -0.48
N ALA A 181 6.42 -4.86 -0.95
CA ALA A 181 6.42 -5.85 -2.03
C ALA A 181 6.47 -5.22 -3.44
N ALA A 182 6.05 -3.96 -3.59
CA ALA A 182 5.92 -3.29 -4.88
C ALA A 182 7.15 -3.33 -5.79
N PRO A 183 8.40 -3.13 -5.33
CA PRO A 183 9.57 -3.18 -6.21
C PRO A 183 9.75 -4.55 -6.86
N ALA A 184 9.64 -5.61 -6.06
CA ALA A 184 9.79 -6.98 -6.54
C ALA A 184 8.64 -7.38 -7.47
N VAL A 185 7.40 -7.06 -7.09
CA VAL A 185 6.20 -7.37 -7.89
C VAL A 185 6.23 -6.65 -9.25
N TYR A 186 6.64 -5.37 -9.28
CA TYR A 186 6.78 -4.62 -10.52
C TYR A 186 7.80 -5.25 -11.47
N ARG A 187 8.99 -5.58 -10.96
CA ARG A 187 10.08 -6.19 -11.73
C ARG A 187 9.69 -7.58 -12.25
N GLN A 188 9.24 -8.45 -11.36
CA GLN A 188 8.90 -9.84 -11.68
C GLN A 188 7.78 -9.95 -12.71
N HIS A 189 6.82 -9.01 -12.71
CA HIS A 189 5.77 -8.99 -13.72
C HIS A 189 6.33 -8.83 -15.14
N SER A 190 7.21 -7.85 -15.34
CA SER A 190 7.84 -7.61 -16.65
C SER A 190 8.73 -8.78 -17.05
N GLU A 191 9.58 -9.26 -16.15
CA GLU A 191 10.51 -10.37 -16.40
C GLU A 191 9.78 -11.66 -16.77
N ARG A 192 8.72 -12.02 -16.03
CA ARG A 192 7.95 -13.24 -16.30
C ARG A 192 7.26 -13.19 -17.66
N ILE A 193 6.73 -12.04 -18.08
CA ILE A 193 6.11 -11.91 -19.40
C ILE A 193 7.16 -12.01 -20.51
N LYS A 194 8.30 -11.30 -20.36
CA LYS A 194 9.41 -11.36 -21.33
C LYS A 194 9.99 -12.77 -21.46
N ALA A 195 10.02 -13.54 -20.38
CA ALA A 195 10.48 -14.93 -20.40
C ALA A 195 9.45 -15.91 -20.99
N HIS A 196 8.15 -15.59 -20.91
CA HIS A 196 7.06 -16.48 -21.31
C HIS A 196 6.60 -16.28 -22.75
N VAL A 197 6.75 -15.07 -23.31
CA VAL A 197 6.28 -14.73 -24.66
C VAL A 197 7.45 -14.64 -25.62
N ALA A 198 7.34 -15.31 -26.77
CA ALA A 198 8.32 -15.22 -27.83
C ALA A 198 8.44 -13.77 -28.37
N SER A 199 9.66 -13.34 -28.71
CA SER A 199 9.98 -11.95 -29.06
C SER A 199 9.14 -11.39 -30.21
N GLU A 200 8.81 -12.22 -31.19
CA GLU A 200 8.00 -11.88 -32.37
C GLU A 200 6.54 -11.58 -32.03
N ARG A 201 6.05 -12.06 -30.88
CA ARG A 201 4.70 -11.82 -30.37
C ARG A 201 4.68 -10.81 -29.23
N LEU A 202 5.83 -10.24 -28.85
CA LEU A 202 5.95 -9.33 -27.72
C LEU A 202 6.54 -7.98 -28.14
N LEU A 203 5.76 -6.91 -27.93
CA LEU A 203 6.26 -5.54 -27.98
C LEU A 203 6.43 -4.99 -26.56
N VAL A 204 7.66 -4.62 -26.19
CA VAL A 204 7.92 -3.82 -24.98
C VAL A 204 7.80 -2.35 -25.36
N TYR A 205 6.90 -1.62 -24.72
CA TYR A 205 6.49 -0.28 -25.17
C TYR A 205 6.48 0.76 -24.04
N ARG A 206 7.07 1.92 -24.26
CA ARG A 206 7.09 3.07 -23.34
C ARG A 206 6.20 4.18 -23.87
N VAL A 207 4.99 4.26 -23.31
CA VAL A 207 4.00 5.28 -23.66
C VAL A 207 4.57 6.69 -23.44
N GLY A 208 4.48 7.53 -24.47
CA GLY A 208 5.01 8.90 -24.47
C GLY A 208 6.51 9.03 -24.79
N LYS A 209 7.23 7.92 -24.98
CA LYS A 209 8.62 7.91 -25.49
C LYS A 209 8.71 7.29 -26.88
N ASP A 210 8.06 6.15 -27.09
CA ASP A 210 8.28 5.33 -28.30
C ASP A 210 7.45 5.78 -29.51
N GLY A 211 6.30 6.43 -29.29
CA GLY A 211 5.47 6.99 -30.36
C GLY A 211 4.77 5.95 -31.25
N TRP A 212 4.29 6.37 -32.42
CA TRP A 212 3.47 5.51 -33.28
C TRP A 212 4.23 4.40 -33.97
N GLU A 213 5.44 4.67 -34.45
CA GLU A 213 6.18 3.79 -35.37
C GLU A 213 6.30 2.34 -34.86
N PRO A 214 6.88 2.07 -33.67
CA PRO A 214 7.04 0.69 -33.20
C PRO A 214 5.71 -0.01 -32.90
N LEU A 215 4.69 0.75 -32.49
CA LEU A 215 3.35 0.19 -32.25
C LEU A 215 2.66 -0.22 -33.55
N CYS A 216 2.75 0.62 -34.58
CA CYS A 216 2.09 0.39 -35.87
C CYS A 216 2.78 -0.74 -36.64
N ASP A 217 4.11 -0.76 -36.64
CA ASP A 217 4.92 -1.84 -37.22
C ASP A 217 4.57 -3.19 -36.58
N PHE A 218 4.61 -3.26 -35.24
CA PHE A 218 4.26 -4.49 -34.53
C PHE A 218 2.83 -4.97 -34.77
N LEU A 219 1.88 -4.07 -35.02
CA LEU A 219 0.46 -4.40 -35.23
C LEU A 219 0.07 -4.56 -36.70
N ASP A 220 1.01 -4.42 -37.63
CA ASP A 220 0.76 -4.39 -39.08
C ASP A 220 -0.30 -3.34 -39.47
N LYS A 221 -0.12 -2.11 -38.97
CA LYS A 221 -1.02 -0.95 -39.21
C LYS A 221 -0.26 0.22 -39.82
N GLU A 222 -0.97 1.06 -40.56
CA GLU A 222 -0.42 2.32 -41.06
C GLU A 222 -0.28 3.35 -39.92
N VAL A 223 0.83 4.09 -39.92
CA VAL A 223 1.08 5.16 -38.94
C VAL A 223 0.07 6.30 -39.13
N PRO A 224 -0.75 6.64 -38.12
CA PRO A 224 -1.68 7.75 -38.22
C PRO A 224 -0.97 9.10 -38.36
N LYS A 225 -1.58 10.02 -39.11
CA LYS A 225 -1.07 11.41 -39.24
C LYS A 225 -1.31 12.29 -38.00
N THR A 226 -2.00 11.76 -36.99
CA THR A 226 -2.30 12.48 -35.75
C THR A 226 -1.20 12.25 -34.71
N ALA A 227 -1.04 13.17 -33.76
CA ALA A 227 -0.16 12.95 -32.62
C ALA A 227 -0.62 11.72 -31.80
N PHE A 228 0.33 11.02 -31.18
CA PHE A 228 0.00 9.90 -30.29
C PHE A 228 -0.87 10.40 -29.12
N PRO A 229 -2.00 9.75 -28.82
CA PRO A 229 -2.93 10.23 -27.81
C PRO A 229 -2.29 10.19 -26.42
N PHE A 230 -2.42 11.29 -25.68
CA PHE A 230 -1.94 11.39 -24.30
C PHE A 230 -3.12 11.68 -23.37
N GLU A 231 -3.78 10.62 -22.92
CA GLU A 231 -4.90 10.72 -21.97
C GLU A 231 -4.39 10.83 -20.53
N ASN A 232 -4.85 11.85 -19.81
CA ASN A 232 -4.52 12.04 -18.41
C ASN A 232 -5.36 11.13 -17.52
N ASP A 233 -4.82 9.94 -17.27
CA ASP A 233 -5.40 8.98 -16.35
C ASP A 233 -5.80 9.58 -14.99
N LYS A 234 -4.95 10.45 -14.41
CA LYS A 234 -5.17 10.97 -13.06
C LYS A 234 -6.48 11.79 -12.97
N GLU A 235 -6.74 12.60 -13.99
CA GLU A 235 -7.95 13.42 -14.05
C GLU A 235 -9.21 12.55 -14.24
N ALA A 236 -9.15 11.59 -15.16
CA ALA A 236 -10.24 10.64 -15.41
C ALA A 236 -10.56 9.80 -14.15
N HIS A 237 -9.53 9.29 -13.47
CA HIS A 237 -9.66 8.59 -12.19
C HIS A 237 -10.30 9.48 -11.12
N THR A 238 -9.78 10.71 -10.93
CA THR A 238 -10.29 11.64 -9.90
C THR A 238 -11.75 12.02 -10.14
N LYS A 239 -12.14 12.29 -11.40
CA LYS A 239 -13.52 12.62 -11.76
C LYS A 239 -14.46 11.46 -11.50
N SER A 240 -14.06 10.24 -11.90
CA SER A 240 -14.83 9.02 -11.68
C SER A 240 -14.95 8.65 -10.19
N ASP A 241 -13.86 8.76 -9.41
CA ASP A 241 -13.85 8.55 -7.96
C ASP A 241 -14.84 9.47 -7.26
N LYS A 242 -14.82 10.77 -7.59
CA LYS A 242 -15.76 11.76 -7.04
C LYS A 242 -17.21 11.38 -7.36
N ALA A 243 -17.50 10.97 -8.60
CA ALA A 243 -18.84 10.57 -9.01
C ALA A 243 -19.34 9.31 -8.27
N ILE A 244 -18.49 8.28 -8.17
CA ILE A 244 -18.81 7.03 -7.46
C ILE A 244 -19.01 7.29 -5.98
N ARG A 245 -18.14 8.10 -5.35
CA ARG A 245 -18.25 8.45 -3.94
C ARG A 245 -19.50 9.27 -3.65
N ARG A 246 -19.85 10.22 -4.53
CA ARG A 246 -21.12 10.95 -4.46
C ARG A 246 -22.31 9.99 -4.52
N GLN A 247 -22.30 9.05 -5.47
CA GLN A 247 -23.39 8.07 -5.59
C GLN A 247 -23.47 7.15 -4.37
N ALA A 248 -22.34 6.66 -3.86
CA ALA A 248 -22.29 5.84 -2.65
C ALA A 248 -22.81 6.58 -1.42
N ASN A 249 -22.46 7.87 -1.26
CA ASN A 249 -22.97 8.72 -0.19
C ASN A 249 -24.49 8.92 -0.30
N ILE A 250 -25.01 9.14 -1.51
CA ILE A 250 -26.46 9.26 -1.75
C ILE A 250 -27.18 7.96 -1.37
N GLN A 251 -26.65 6.81 -1.77
CA GLN A 251 -27.24 5.50 -1.45
C GLN A 251 -27.16 5.18 0.06
N ALA A 252 -26.03 5.45 0.70
CA ALA A 252 -25.87 5.32 2.14
C ALA A 252 -26.87 6.21 2.91
N ALA A 253 -27.04 7.47 2.47
CA ALA A 253 -28.03 8.38 3.04
C ALA A 253 -29.46 7.83 2.88
N LYS A 254 -29.82 7.27 1.72
CA LYS A 254 -31.13 6.61 1.52
C LYS A 254 -31.34 5.46 2.50
N ILE A 255 -30.33 4.60 2.71
CA ILE A 255 -30.41 3.49 3.67
C ILE A 255 -30.59 4.00 5.10
N VAL A 256 -29.85 5.03 5.50
CA VAL A 256 -29.98 5.63 6.84
C VAL A 256 -31.36 6.26 7.03
N VAL A 257 -31.85 7.02 6.05
CA VAL A 257 -33.17 7.66 6.11
C VAL A 257 -34.29 6.62 6.17
N THR A 258 -34.27 5.61 5.29
CA THR A 258 -35.27 4.53 5.29
C THR A 258 -35.25 3.74 6.60
N SER A 259 -34.07 3.46 7.15
CA SER A 259 -33.91 2.79 8.44
C SER A 259 -34.43 3.66 9.60
N ALA A 260 -34.14 4.96 9.60
CA ALA A 260 -34.65 5.90 10.60
C ALA A 260 -36.18 6.02 10.54
N VAL A 261 -36.76 6.11 9.34
CA VAL A 261 -38.23 6.10 9.14
C VAL A 261 -38.85 4.80 9.65
N GLY A 262 -38.22 3.65 9.37
CA GLY A 262 -38.66 2.35 9.90
C GLY A 262 -38.64 2.29 11.43
N ILE A 263 -37.59 2.83 12.07
CA ILE A 263 -37.48 2.91 13.53
C ILE A 263 -38.55 3.84 14.10
N VAL A 264 -38.78 5.01 13.50
CA VAL A 264 -39.81 5.96 13.93
C VAL A 264 -41.21 5.37 13.77
N LEU A 265 -41.50 4.68 12.66
CA LEU A 265 -42.77 3.98 12.44
C LEU A 265 -42.97 2.85 13.45
N ALA A 266 -41.93 2.04 13.70
CA ALA A 266 -41.99 1.00 14.72
C ALA A 266 -42.25 1.59 16.11
N TRP A 267 -41.58 2.70 16.46
CA TRP A 267 -41.80 3.40 17.72
C TRP A 267 -43.22 3.99 17.82
N TRP A 268 -43.73 4.58 16.73
CA TRP A 268 -45.09 5.12 16.66
C TRP A 268 -46.18 4.04 16.75
N LEU A 269 -45.96 2.88 16.13
CA LEU A 269 -46.85 1.72 16.21
C LEU A 269 -46.82 1.05 17.59
N TRP A 270 -45.66 1.01 18.25
CA TRP A 270 -45.54 0.46 19.62
C TRP A 270 -46.04 1.42 20.71
N GLY A 271 -46.02 2.73 20.46
CA GLY A 271 -46.41 3.77 21.41
C GLY A 271 -47.92 4.03 21.51
N ARG A 272 -48.76 3.36 20.71
CA ARG A 272 -50.23 3.48 20.80
C ARG A 272 -50.80 2.40 21.74
N PRO A 273 -51.42 2.75 22.88
CA PRO A 273 -52.17 1.79 23.67
C PRO A 273 -53.39 1.29 22.86
N PRO A 274 -53.74 -0.01 22.93
CA PRO A 274 -54.84 -0.54 22.15
C PRO A 274 -56.17 -0.02 22.72
N GLN A 275 -56.87 0.83 21.95
CA GLN A 275 -58.29 1.06 22.18
C GLN A 275 -59.07 -0.09 21.52
N LEU A 276 -59.57 -1.00 22.36
CA LEU A 276 -60.61 -1.96 21.99
C LEU A 276 -61.93 -1.21 21.74
N PRO A 277 -62.74 -1.70 20.79
CA PRO A 277 -64.08 -2.09 21.21
C PRO A 277 -64.58 -3.42 20.63
N VAL A 278 -65.21 -4.18 21.54
CA VAL A 278 -66.49 -4.91 21.40
C VAL A 278 -66.59 -6.13 20.44
N ARG A 279 -66.76 -7.28 21.10
CA ARG A 279 -67.62 -8.45 20.81
C ARG A 279 -68.10 -8.67 19.36
N ILE A 280 -67.83 -9.86 18.82
CA ILE A 280 -68.85 -10.74 18.19
C ILE A 280 -68.53 -12.20 18.54
N HIS A 281 -69.60 -12.94 18.81
CA HIS A 281 -69.71 -14.33 19.24
C HIS A 281 -69.49 -15.35 18.10
N HIS A 282 -69.06 -16.56 18.50
CA HIS A 282 -69.27 -17.88 17.88
C HIS A 282 -68.88 -18.09 16.40
N LEU A 283 -67.90 -18.96 16.12
CA LEU A 283 -68.16 -20.40 15.99
C LEU A 283 -66.86 -21.22 16.00
N VAL A 284 -66.98 -22.38 16.62
CA VAL A 284 -65.97 -23.40 16.89
C VAL A 284 -65.90 -24.38 15.72
N THR A 285 -64.69 -24.80 15.32
CA THR A 285 -64.27 -26.21 15.09
C THR A 285 -62.81 -26.19 14.64
N ALA A 286 -61.86 -26.38 15.56
CA ALA A 286 -61.34 -27.67 16.00
C ALA A 286 -60.49 -28.38 14.93
N THR A 287 -59.17 -28.15 14.99
CA THR A 287 -58.21 -29.27 14.99
C THR A 287 -56.98 -28.86 15.78
N SER A 288 -56.87 -29.49 16.94
CA SER A 288 -55.77 -29.43 17.89
C SER A 288 -54.51 -30.07 17.30
N PHE A 289 -53.34 -29.48 17.54
CA PHE A 289 -52.21 -30.12 18.23
C PHE A 289 -51.10 -29.08 18.52
N VAL A 290 -51.02 -28.67 19.80
CA VAL A 290 -49.82 -28.51 20.67
C VAL A 290 -48.55 -28.03 19.95
N VAL A 291 -48.11 -26.76 19.95
CA VAL A 291 -47.60 -25.86 21.02
C VAL A 291 -46.81 -26.52 22.16
N GLU A 292 -45.48 -26.36 22.13
CA GLU A 292 -44.66 -25.69 23.16
C GLU A 292 -43.24 -25.51 22.58
N GLY A 293 -42.57 -24.36 22.55
CA GLY A 293 -42.79 -23.10 23.25
C GLY A 293 -41.52 -22.70 24.00
N GLN A 294 -40.88 -21.61 23.56
CA GLN A 294 -39.93 -20.69 24.25
C GLN A 294 -38.62 -20.48 23.48
N ARG A 295 -38.09 -19.26 23.31
CA ARG A 295 -38.62 -17.89 23.42
C ARG A 295 -37.54 -17.00 22.79
N LEU A 296 -37.95 -16.10 21.90
CA LEU A 296 -37.20 -14.89 21.59
C LEU A 296 -36.90 -14.12 22.88
N SER A 297 -35.62 -13.84 23.14
CA SER A 297 -35.22 -12.55 23.73
C SER A 297 -33.71 -12.32 23.56
N ARG A 298 -33.37 -11.08 23.21
CA ARG A 298 -32.04 -10.42 23.28
C ARG A 298 -31.20 -10.39 22.01
N CYS A 299 -31.59 -9.48 21.11
CA CYS A 299 -30.63 -8.56 20.51
C CYS A 299 -30.04 -7.61 21.57
N ILE A 300 -28.88 -7.04 21.26
CA ILE A 300 -28.06 -6.04 22.00
C ILE A 300 -26.94 -6.65 22.85
N LYS A 301 -25.75 -6.74 22.25
CA LYS A 301 -24.45 -6.32 22.84
C LYS A 301 -23.32 -6.37 21.81
N TYR A 302 -23.16 -5.28 21.07
CA TYR A 302 -21.86 -4.80 20.59
C TYR A 302 -21.51 -3.59 21.46
N TYR A 303 -20.32 -3.53 22.09
CA TYR A 303 -19.54 -2.32 22.38
C TYR A 303 -18.24 -2.67 23.17
N PHE A 304 -17.06 -2.39 22.56
CA PHE A 304 -15.71 -2.00 23.07
C PHE A 304 -15.07 -2.69 24.32
N PRO A 305 -13.70 -2.79 24.45
CA PRO A 305 -12.68 -1.71 24.35
C PRO A 305 -11.49 -2.05 23.40
N LEU A 306 -10.77 -1.15 22.68
CA LEU A 306 -10.09 0.13 22.98
C LEU A 306 -9.13 0.07 24.16
N LEU A 307 -7.88 -0.36 23.91
CA LEU A 307 -6.72 0.01 24.72
C LEU A 307 -5.71 0.80 23.87
N HIS A 308 -5.33 1.94 24.42
CA HIS A 308 -4.53 3.02 23.82
C HIS A 308 -3.01 2.68 23.83
N PRO A 309 -2.22 3.20 22.88
CA PRO A 309 -0.79 2.93 22.76
C PRO A 309 0.05 3.69 23.79
N ARG A 310 0.87 2.97 24.56
CA ARG A 310 2.11 3.44 25.21
C ARG A 310 2.82 2.30 25.97
N VAL A 311 3.35 1.33 25.24
CA VAL A 311 4.56 0.58 25.61
C VAL A 311 5.26 0.25 24.28
N ALA A 312 6.10 1.17 23.82
CA ALA A 312 6.87 1.02 22.59
C ALA A 312 8.26 1.62 22.79
N ILE A 313 9.01 1.04 23.73
CA ILE A 313 10.48 0.97 23.70
C ILE A 313 10.79 -0.39 24.34
N GLN A 314 11.57 -1.23 23.64
CA GLN A 314 12.12 -2.56 24.00
C GLN A 314 11.63 -3.81 23.23
N LEU A 315 11.24 -3.73 21.95
CA LEU A 315 11.12 -4.92 21.09
C LEU A 315 11.80 -4.67 19.72
N ARG A 316 13.14 -4.60 19.72
CA ARG A 316 13.95 -4.95 18.55
C ARG A 316 14.51 -6.34 18.83
N ARG A 317 14.10 -7.31 18.00
CA ARG A 317 14.51 -8.74 17.90
C ARG A 317 13.35 -9.73 18.11
N ASP A 318 12.20 -9.51 17.49
CA ASP A 318 11.22 -10.59 17.29
C ASP A 318 11.25 -11.06 15.82
N PRO A 319 11.37 -12.37 15.56
CA PRO A 319 11.32 -12.93 14.22
C PRO A 319 9.91 -12.84 13.62
N ILE A 320 9.88 -12.75 12.29
CA ILE A 320 8.70 -12.66 11.40
C ILE A 320 7.54 -13.55 11.87
N PRO A 321 6.27 -13.08 11.89
CA PRO A 321 5.14 -13.90 12.28
C PRO A 321 4.98 -15.08 11.32
N ALA A 322 5.04 -16.28 11.87
CA ALA A 322 4.96 -17.53 11.14
C ALA A 322 3.63 -17.62 10.36
N THR A 323 3.72 -17.47 9.05
CA THR A 323 2.82 -18.15 8.11
C THR A 323 2.65 -19.59 8.57
N ALA A 324 1.42 -20.09 8.59
CA ALA A 324 1.10 -21.46 8.94
C ALA A 324 1.97 -22.44 8.14
N ARG A 325 3.11 -22.84 8.71
CA ARG A 325 3.89 -23.98 8.25
C ARG A 325 2.98 -25.19 8.40
N MET A 326 3.13 -26.16 7.50
CA MET A 326 2.43 -27.44 7.52
C MET A 326 2.69 -28.13 8.87
N GLN A 327 1.93 -27.79 9.92
CA GLN A 327 2.09 -28.35 11.26
C GLN A 327 1.23 -29.60 11.32
N SER A 328 1.83 -30.71 11.71
CA SER A 328 1.19 -32.03 11.78
C SER A 328 0.02 -32.14 12.76
N GLY A 329 -0.25 -31.12 13.59
CA GLY A 329 -1.25 -31.17 14.66
C GLY A 329 -0.80 -31.96 15.91
N ILE A 330 0.37 -32.61 15.84
CA ILE A 330 0.95 -33.43 16.91
C ILE A 330 1.27 -32.56 18.13
N SER A 331 0.86 -33.01 19.31
CA SER A 331 1.10 -32.33 20.59
C SER A 331 2.12 -33.07 21.45
N ALA A 332 2.71 -32.36 22.42
CA ALA A 332 3.56 -32.95 23.44
C ALA A 332 2.74 -33.74 24.46
N SER A 333 3.16 -34.96 24.79
CA SER A 333 2.56 -35.71 25.88
C SER A 333 2.89 -35.05 27.22
N GLN A 334 2.04 -35.28 28.23
CA GLN A 334 2.30 -34.81 29.60
C GLN A 334 3.60 -35.40 30.17
N GLU A 335 3.92 -36.64 29.79
CA GLU A 335 5.16 -37.32 30.17
C GLU A 335 6.39 -36.67 29.55
N LEU A 336 6.33 -36.25 28.28
CA LEU A 336 7.42 -35.51 27.66
C LEU A 336 7.67 -34.18 28.37
N VAL A 337 6.60 -33.46 28.73
CA VAL A 337 6.71 -32.18 29.44
C VAL A 337 7.31 -32.37 30.84
N SER A 338 6.91 -33.41 31.57
CA SER A 338 7.46 -33.69 32.90
C SER A 338 8.95 -34.06 32.84
N GLN A 339 9.34 -34.95 31.93
CA GLN A 339 10.75 -35.34 31.75
C GLN A 339 11.60 -34.17 31.24
N PHE A 340 11.06 -33.32 30.38
CA PHE A 340 11.73 -32.10 29.94
C PHE A 340 11.96 -31.13 31.12
N ASN A 341 10.98 -30.96 32.01
CA ASN A 341 11.18 -30.16 33.22
C ASN A 341 12.27 -30.76 34.13
N SER A 342 12.37 -32.09 34.22
CA SER A 342 13.47 -32.75 34.93
C SER A 342 14.83 -32.50 34.28
N LEU A 343 14.90 -32.49 32.94
CA LEU A 343 16.12 -32.12 32.18
C LEU A 343 16.53 -30.66 32.42
N LEU A 344 15.58 -29.76 32.63
CA LEU A 344 15.85 -28.35 32.95
C LEU A 344 16.32 -28.16 34.40
N SER A 345 15.83 -28.98 35.33
CA SER A 345 16.11 -28.84 36.76
C SER A 345 17.33 -29.62 37.24
N SER A 346 17.77 -30.63 36.51
CA SER A 346 18.93 -31.47 36.84
C SER A 346 19.93 -31.50 35.69
N ASP A 347 21.21 -31.47 36.04
CA ASP A 347 22.33 -31.55 35.11
C ASP A 347 22.86 -32.99 34.97
N ASP A 348 22.22 -33.97 35.62
CA ASP A 348 22.62 -35.39 35.62
C ASP A 348 22.48 -36.04 34.24
N ASN A 349 21.64 -35.45 33.38
CA ASN A 349 21.40 -35.92 32.02
C ASN A 349 22.05 -34.96 31.01
N PHE A 350 22.73 -35.53 30.03
CA PHE A 350 23.23 -34.83 28.85
C PHE A 350 22.10 -34.41 27.91
N GLY A 351 21.04 -35.21 27.82
CA GLY A 351 19.91 -34.88 26.96
C GLY A 351 18.71 -35.82 27.11
N LEU A 352 17.68 -35.55 26.31
CA LEU A 352 16.46 -36.34 26.23
C LEU A 352 16.15 -36.66 24.76
N LEU A 353 16.02 -37.94 24.44
CA LEU A 353 15.55 -38.39 23.13
C LEU A 353 14.04 -38.38 23.09
N VAL A 354 13.48 -37.93 21.96
CA VAL A 354 12.04 -37.80 21.75
C VAL A 354 11.67 -38.41 20.40
N THR A 355 10.58 -39.16 20.38
CA THR A 355 10.02 -39.76 19.18
C THR A 355 8.58 -39.31 18.95
N ILE A 356 8.01 -39.69 17.82
CA ILE A 356 6.59 -39.52 17.54
C ILE A 356 5.96 -40.90 17.43
N GLU A 357 5.05 -41.20 18.35
CA GLU A 357 4.30 -42.43 18.39
C GLU A 357 2.81 -42.11 18.59
N ALA A 358 1.93 -42.80 17.85
CA ALA A 358 0.49 -42.56 17.87
C ALA A 358 0.11 -41.06 17.74
N GLU A 359 0.77 -40.35 16.82
CA GLU A 359 0.52 -38.91 16.54
C GLU A 359 0.71 -37.98 17.76
N THR A 360 1.56 -38.40 18.70
CA THR A 360 1.93 -37.63 19.90
C THR A 360 3.45 -37.63 20.07
N LEU A 361 4.04 -36.53 20.53
CA LEU A 361 5.46 -36.49 20.89
C LEU A 361 5.64 -37.19 22.24
N GLN A 362 6.46 -38.23 22.28
CA GLN A 362 6.72 -39.05 23.45
C GLN A 362 8.21 -39.05 23.79
N PRO A 363 8.59 -39.04 25.09
CA PRO A 363 9.97 -39.22 25.47
C PRO A 363 10.38 -40.67 25.17
N LEU A 364 11.62 -40.86 24.70
CA LEU A 364 12.17 -42.18 24.43
C LEU A 364 13.09 -42.63 25.57
N GLN A 365 14.10 -41.80 25.89
CA GLN A 365 15.06 -42.09 26.95
C GLN A 365 15.90 -40.86 27.28
N PHE A 366 16.39 -40.77 28.52
CA PHE A 366 17.45 -39.85 28.88
C PHE A 366 18.81 -40.34 28.37
N LEU A 367 19.67 -39.39 28.02
CA LEU A 367 21.09 -39.59 27.81
C LEU A 367 21.80 -39.19 29.10
N PRO A 368 22.41 -40.12 29.85
CA PRO A 368 23.10 -39.79 31.08
C PRO A 368 24.35 -38.95 30.78
N ARG A 369 24.67 -38.02 31.68
CA ARG A 369 25.91 -37.24 31.59
C ARG A 369 27.06 -38.06 32.16
N SER A 370 28.13 -38.19 31.38
CA SER A 370 29.35 -38.94 31.71
C SER A 370 30.54 -38.03 32.04
N SER A 371 30.57 -36.82 31.49
CA SER A 371 31.65 -35.83 31.64
C SER A 371 31.07 -34.41 31.67
N SER A 372 31.87 -33.42 32.07
CA SER A 372 31.52 -32.01 31.91
C SER A 372 31.74 -31.50 30.47
N SER A 373 32.52 -32.21 29.67
CA SER A 373 32.79 -31.84 28.26
C SER A 373 31.62 -32.25 27.36
N PHE A 374 31.16 -31.35 26.49
CA PHE A 374 30.14 -31.65 25.49
C PHE A 374 30.55 -32.83 24.58
N ASP A 375 31.80 -32.82 24.11
CA ASP A 375 32.30 -33.81 23.15
C ASP A 375 32.34 -35.23 23.71
N ASP A 376 32.72 -35.37 24.98
CA ASP A 376 32.77 -36.68 25.64
C ASP A 376 31.38 -37.32 25.75
N ASN A 377 30.36 -36.49 25.98
CA ASN A 377 28.97 -36.93 26.12
C ASN A 377 28.30 -37.26 24.78
N LEU A 378 28.79 -36.75 23.64
CA LEU A 378 28.24 -37.08 22.32
C LEU A 378 28.32 -38.58 21.99
N SER A 379 29.27 -39.29 22.60
CA SER A 379 29.39 -40.74 22.45
C SER A 379 28.13 -41.50 22.86
N SER A 380 27.35 -40.98 23.82
CA SER A 380 26.09 -41.60 24.26
C SER A 380 24.95 -41.41 23.25
N LEU A 381 25.05 -40.44 22.33
CA LEU A 381 24.04 -40.18 21.30
C LEU A 381 24.17 -41.14 20.12
N GLN A 382 25.40 -41.51 19.75
CA GLN A 382 25.73 -42.28 18.53
C GLN A 382 24.98 -43.62 18.40
N PRO A 383 24.82 -44.46 19.46
CA PRO A 383 24.09 -45.73 19.35
C PRO A 383 22.61 -45.58 18.96
N HIS A 384 22.04 -44.38 19.12
CA HIS A 384 20.64 -44.10 18.83
C HIS A 384 20.41 -43.52 17.43
N LEU A 385 21.47 -43.09 16.74
CA LEU A 385 21.40 -42.52 15.39
C LEU A 385 21.34 -43.62 14.33
N LYS A 386 20.20 -44.28 14.22
CA LYS A 386 20.00 -45.34 13.22
C LYS A 386 19.91 -44.77 11.80
N PRO A 387 20.35 -45.51 10.77
CA PRO A 387 20.36 -45.00 9.40
C PRO A 387 18.96 -44.83 8.80
N ASN A 388 17.93 -45.48 9.34
CA ASN A 388 16.58 -45.58 8.78
C ASN A 388 15.46 -45.09 9.72
N GLU A 389 15.79 -44.56 10.90
CA GLU A 389 14.83 -44.06 11.88
C GLU A 389 15.15 -42.61 12.24
N ALA A 390 14.14 -41.74 12.19
CA ALA A 390 14.23 -40.36 12.63
C ALA A 390 13.94 -40.24 14.13
N LEU A 391 14.58 -39.27 14.79
CA LEU A 391 14.38 -38.92 16.19
C LEU A 391 14.63 -37.43 16.43
N TYR A 392 14.21 -36.94 17.59
CA TYR A 392 14.69 -35.67 18.13
C TYR A 392 15.61 -35.90 19.33
N ALA A 393 16.62 -35.07 19.47
CA ALA A 393 17.48 -35.05 20.65
C ALA A 393 17.53 -33.64 21.23
N LEU A 394 17.14 -33.50 22.50
CA LEU A 394 17.24 -32.26 23.26
C LEU A 394 18.49 -32.36 24.12
N ILE A 395 19.57 -31.70 23.73
CA ILE A 395 20.90 -31.90 24.34
C ILE A 395 21.42 -30.62 25.00
N HIS A 396 22.10 -30.76 26.14
CA HIS A 396 22.86 -29.69 26.79
C HIS A 396 24.15 -29.47 26.02
N ARG A 397 24.30 -28.29 25.42
CA ARG A 397 25.45 -27.94 24.57
C ARG A 397 26.20 -26.71 25.07
N HIS A 398 25.47 -25.75 25.65
CA HIS A 398 26.00 -24.42 25.95
C HIS A 398 26.15 -24.20 27.45
N ASP A 399 27.30 -23.64 27.87
CA ASP A 399 27.58 -23.32 29.28
C ASP A 399 26.73 -22.16 29.83
N THR A 400 26.12 -21.38 28.93
CA THR A 400 25.30 -20.21 29.27
C THR A 400 23.87 -20.40 28.79
N ALA A 401 22.90 -19.88 29.56
CA ALA A 401 21.51 -19.94 29.17
C ALA A 401 21.26 -19.17 27.84
N PRO A 402 20.41 -19.68 26.93
CA PRO A 402 19.77 -20.99 26.96
C PRO A 402 20.77 -22.12 26.72
N HIS A 403 20.74 -23.16 27.55
CA HIS A 403 21.74 -24.24 27.56
C HIS A 403 21.50 -25.33 26.49
N LEU A 404 20.23 -25.50 26.09
CA LEU A 404 19.81 -26.62 25.25
C LEU A 404 19.91 -26.30 23.76
N THR A 405 20.18 -27.35 22.99
CA THR A 405 20.08 -27.39 21.52
C THR A 405 19.07 -28.45 21.12
N ALA A 406 18.13 -28.08 20.24
CA ALA A 406 17.13 -29.01 19.72
C ALA A 406 17.60 -29.61 18.37
N VAL A 407 18.05 -30.86 18.40
CA VAL A 407 18.47 -31.59 17.21
C VAL A 407 17.30 -32.37 16.62
N THR A 408 17.08 -32.22 15.32
CA THR A 408 16.15 -33.03 14.52
C THR A 408 16.97 -33.90 13.58
N TYR A 409 17.02 -35.20 13.87
CA TYR A 409 17.73 -36.17 13.03
C TYR A 409 16.73 -36.91 12.14
N VAL A 410 16.85 -36.73 10.82
CA VAL A 410 15.97 -37.35 9.83
C VAL A 410 16.84 -37.94 8.73
N PRO A 411 17.18 -39.23 8.80
CA PRO A 411 18.13 -39.79 7.85
C PRO A 411 17.49 -40.08 6.49
N ASP A 412 18.32 -40.05 5.45
CA ASP A 412 17.82 -40.13 4.09
C ASP A 412 17.23 -41.48 3.70
N SER A 413 17.60 -42.56 4.41
CA SER A 413 17.00 -43.88 4.19
C SER A 413 15.71 -44.11 4.98
N ALA A 414 15.28 -43.14 5.82
CA ALA A 414 14.02 -43.24 6.55
C ALA A 414 12.79 -43.22 5.62
N LYS A 415 11.72 -43.89 6.03
CA LYS A 415 10.45 -43.92 5.27
C LYS A 415 9.90 -42.51 5.08
N VAL A 416 9.34 -42.22 3.90
CA VAL A 416 8.80 -40.88 3.53
C VAL A 416 7.83 -40.33 4.59
N ARG A 417 6.93 -41.18 5.10
CA ARG A 417 5.99 -40.79 6.18
C ARG A 417 6.73 -40.26 7.40
N GLN A 418 7.80 -40.92 7.83
CA GLN A 418 8.59 -40.52 8.99
C GLN A 418 9.37 -39.22 8.73
N LYS A 419 9.97 -39.08 7.53
CA LYS A 419 10.63 -37.83 7.12
C LYS A 419 9.67 -36.63 7.18
N MET A 420 8.48 -36.79 6.62
CA MET A 420 7.45 -35.73 6.62
C MET A 420 6.98 -35.40 8.04
N LEU A 421 6.72 -36.43 8.87
CA LEU A 421 6.22 -36.27 10.23
C LEU A 421 7.22 -35.54 11.12
N PHE A 422 8.49 -35.95 11.11
CA PHE A 422 9.52 -35.34 11.95
C PHE A 422 9.93 -33.94 11.45
N ALA A 423 10.00 -33.72 10.13
CA ALA A 423 10.30 -32.39 9.59
C ALA A 423 9.18 -31.37 9.89
N SER A 424 7.90 -31.77 9.77
CA SER A 424 6.74 -30.90 10.03
C SER A 424 6.48 -30.62 11.50
N THR A 425 6.89 -31.54 12.40
CA THR A 425 6.63 -31.43 13.85
C THR A 425 7.74 -30.73 14.62
N ARG A 426 8.95 -30.54 14.05
CA ARG A 426 10.12 -30.01 14.78
C ARG A 426 9.87 -28.66 15.47
N LEU A 427 9.18 -27.75 14.79
CA LEU A 427 8.88 -26.42 15.35
C LEU A 427 7.80 -26.47 16.41
N THR A 428 6.90 -27.45 16.33
CA THR A 428 5.88 -27.69 17.34
C THR A 428 6.52 -28.21 18.63
N LEU A 429 7.50 -29.11 18.53
CA LEU A 429 8.28 -29.60 19.68
C LEU A 429 8.92 -28.43 20.45
N VAL A 430 9.74 -27.62 19.78
CA VAL A 430 10.43 -26.46 20.38
C VAL A 430 9.43 -25.45 20.96
N ARG A 431 8.34 -25.15 20.25
CA ARG A 431 7.32 -24.20 20.73
C ARG A 431 6.56 -24.73 21.95
N LYS A 432 6.24 -26.02 21.99
CA LYS A 432 5.47 -26.63 23.08
C LYS A 432 6.29 -26.79 24.36
N LEU A 433 7.59 -27.01 24.21
CA LEU A 433 8.52 -27.10 25.35
C LEU A 433 9.06 -25.74 25.80
N GLY A 434 8.80 -24.66 25.05
CA GLY A 434 9.28 -23.31 25.34
C GLY A 434 10.53 -22.97 24.53
N SER A 435 10.38 -22.07 23.55
CA SER A 435 11.48 -21.70 22.64
C SER A 435 12.64 -20.99 23.33
N GLU A 436 12.38 -20.36 24.47
CA GLU A 436 13.34 -19.67 25.33
C GLU A 436 14.37 -20.61 25.96
N HIS A 437 14.09 -21.90 26.05
CA HIS A 437 15.00 -22.89 26.62
C HIS A 437 16.04 -23.37 25.61
N PHE A 438 15.84 -23.14 24.31
CA PHE A 438 16.71 -23.59 23.24
C PHE A 438 17.46 -22.43 22.62
N ARG A 439 18.79 -22.53 22.55
CA ARG A 439 19.62 -21.51 21.88
C ARG A 439 19.51 -21.62 20.37
N GLU A 440 19.49 -22.84 19.88
CA GLU A 440 19.46 -23.15 18.46
C GLU A 440 18.71 -24.45 18.19
N SER A 441 18.35 -24.66 16.93
CA SER A 441 17.77 -25.90 16.45
C SER A 441 18.49 -26.36 15.20
N ILE A 442 19.07 -27.55 15.26
CA ILE A 442 19.89 -28.14 14.21
C ILE A 442 19.09 -29.23 13.52
N PHE A 443 19.20 -29.30 12.20
CA PHE A 443 18.63 -30.37 11.39
C PHE A 443 19.76 -31.18 10.79
N ALA A 444 19.78 -32.48 11.05
CA ALA A 444 20.83 -33.37 10.59
C ALA A 444 20.26 -34.55 9.79
N THR A 445 20.96 -34.92 8.72
CA THR A 445 20.58 -36.04 7.84
C THR A 445 21.50 -37.24 7.97
N THR A 446 22.74 -37.03 8.42
CA THR A 446 23.74 -38.08 8.59
C THR A 446 24.22 -38.14 10.05
N PRO A 447 24.55 -39.32 10.60
CA PRO A 447 25.11 -39.43 11.95
C PRO A 447 26.40 -38.64 12.15
N GLU A 448 27.20 -38.48 11.09
CA GLU A 448 28.47 -37.76 11.10
C GLU A 448 28.29 -36.26 11.37
N GLU A 449 27.17 -35.67 10.95
CA GLU A 449 26.79 -34.28 11.28
C GLU A 449 26.60 -34.06 12.78
N LEU A 450 26.29 -35.12 13.54
CA LEU A 450 26.10 -35.11 14.99
C LEU A 450 27.32 -35.65 15.75
N SER A 451 28.49 -35.66 15.09
CA SER A 451 29.79 -35.88 15.72
C SER A 451 30.39 -34.55 16.23
N SER A 452 31.40 -34.61 17.09
CA SER A 452 32.16 -33.42 17.53
C SER A 452 32.66 -32.57 16.35
N GLN A 453 33.18 -33.22 15.30
CA GLN A 453 33.60 -32.52 14.08
C GLN A 453 32.41 -31.90 13.31
N GLY A 454 31.25 -32.55 13.32
CA GLY A 454 30.03 -32.04 12.70
C GLY A 454 29.53 -30.75 13.36
N PHE A 455 29.48 -30.73 14.70
CA PHE A 455 29.13 -29.53 15.47
C PHE A 455 30.13 -28.40 15.27
N ALA A 456 31.45 -28.69 15.25
CA ALA A 456 32.47 -27.68 14.96
C ALA A 456 32.30 -27.05 13.56
N LYS A 457 31.93 -27.85 12.55
CA LYS A 457 31.62 -27.34 11.19
C LYS A 457 30.35 -26.48 11.18
N HIS A 458 29.34 -26.84 11.96
CA HIS A 458 28.10 -26.05 12.07
C HIS A 458 28.37 -24.66 12.69
N ASP A 459 29.21 -24.59 13.71
CA ASP A 459 29.58 -23.32 14.35
C ASP A 459 30.38 -22.46 13.38
N ALA A 460 31.39 -23.04 12.72
CA ALA A 460 32.18 -22.34 11.70
C ALA A 460 31.28 -21.80 10.56
N HIS A 461 30.28 -22.56 10.11
CA HIS A 461 29.33 -22.10 9.09
C HIS A 461 28.44 -20.95 9.59
N THR A 462 28.02 -20.99 10.86
CA THR A 462 27.16 -19.95 11.46
C THR A 462 27.91 -18.62 11.63
N GLU A 463 29.23 -18.66 11.81
CA GLU A 463 30.09 -17.48 11.92
C GLU A 463 30.44 -16.83 10.56
N LEU A 464 30.24 -17.56 9.45
CA LEU A 464 30.51 -17.01 8.11
C LEU A 464 29.56 -15.85 7.79
N GLU A 465 30.09 -14.83 7.11
CA GLU A 465 29.27 -13.76 6.57
C GLU A 465 28.25 -14.30 5.57
N ALA A 466 27.02 -13.79 5.66
CA ALA A 466 25.97 -14.15 4.71
C ALA A 466 26.43 -13.79 3.29
N PRO A 467 26.27 -14.71 2.30
CA PRO A 467 26.65 -14.43 0.93
C PRO A 467 25.78 -13.28 0.40
N LEU A 468 26.42 -12.19 -0.01
CA LEU A 468 25.77 -11.02 -0.59
C LEU A 468 25.92 -11.04 -2.11
N THR A 469 24.87 -10.64 -2.81
CA THR A 469 24.92 -10.40 -4.25
C THR A 469 25.69 -9.11 -4.57
N GLU A 470 26.17 -9.00 -5.82
CA GLU A 470 26.86 -7.78 -6.29
C GLU A 470 25.96 -6.54 -6.20
N GLU A 471 24.66 -6.70 -6.49
CA GLU A 471 23.65 -5.64 -6.33
C GLU A 471 23.51 -5.21 -4.86
N GLU A 472 23.45 -6.14 -3.91
CA GLU A 472 23.35 -5.81 -2.49
C GLU A 472 24.61 -5.11 -1.96
N ARG A 473 25.79 -5.54 -2.43
CA ARG A 473 27.06 -4.89 -2.09
C ARG A 473 27.12 -3.46 -2.64
N SER A 474 26.69 -3.24 -3.88
CA SER A 474 26.67 -1.90 -4.50
C SER A 474 25.65 -0.97 -3.83
N LEU A 475 24.45 -1.46 -3.50
CA LEU A 475 23.45 -0.70 -2.74
C LEU A 475 23.96 -0.32 -1.34
N GLY A 476 24.70 -1.21 -0.69
CA GLY A 476 25.38 -0.93 0.57
C GLY A 476 26.35 0.25 0.44
N ALA A 477 27.17 0.26 -0.62
CA ALA A 477 28.11 1.34 -0.90
C ALA A 477 27.40 2.68 -1.19
N VAL A 478 26.32 2.67 -1.98
CA VAL A 478 25.52 3.89 -2.25
C VAL A 478 24.93 4.45 -0.96
N LYS A 479 24.33 3.60 -0.13
CA LYS A 479 23.75 4.02 1.16
C LYS A 479 24.79 4.62 2.10
N GLN A 480 26.02 4.09 2.08
CA GLN A 480 27.12 4.64 2.84
C GLN A 480 27.53 6.02 2.30
N ALA A 481 27.70 6.16 0.99
CA ALA A 481 28.02 7.43 0.34
C ALA A 481 26.94 8.51 0.58
N GLU A 482 25.66 8.13 0.55
CA GLU A 482 24.55 9.03 0.89
C GLU A 482 24.58 9.49 2.36
N ALA A 483 24.91 8.58 3.29
CA ALA A 483 25.05 8.91 4.70
C ALA A 483 26.21 9.88 4.95
N GLU A 484 27.34 9.66 4.29
CA GLU A 484 28.50 10.56 4.33
C GLU A 484 28.15 11.94 3.76
N ALA A 485 27.49 11.98 2.59
CA ALA A 485 27.02 13.23 1.98
C ALA A 485 25.98 13.96 2.84
N SER A 486 25.14 13.23 3.58
CA SER A 486 24.14 13.81 4.50
C SER A 486 24.75 14.39 5.78
N THR A 487 26.00 14.05 6.10
CA THR A 487 26.68 14.49 7.33
C THR A 487 27.49 15.78 7.11
N GLY A 488 27.60 16.26 5.87
CA GLY A 488 28.29 17.51 5.56
C GLY A 488 27.47 18.78 5.85
N THR A 489 28.15 19.90 6.08
CA THR A 489 27.58 21.26 6.15
C THR A 489 27.16 21.82 4.78
N GLY A 490 27.24 21.01 3.72
CA GLY A 490 26.86 21.39 2.37
C GLY A 490 25.35 21.62 2.29
N THR A 491 24.96 22.87 2.08
CA THR A 491 23.57 23.21 1.76
C THR A 491 23.17 22.49 0.47
N ARG A 492 22.11 21.68 0.52
CA ARG A 492 21.49 21.12 -0.70
C ARG A 492 20.91 22.26 -1.51
N GLU A 493 21.61 22.71 -2.53
CA GLU A 493 21.18 23.80 -3.40
C GLU A 493 20.63 23.27 -4.73
N ILE A 494 19.51 23.82 -5.17
CA ILE A 494 18.95 23.56 -6.51
C ILE A 494 19.77 24.36 -7.52
N HIS A 495 20.68 23.68 -8.23
CA HIS A 495 21.62 24.29 -9.19
C HIS A 495 20.95 25.19 -10.26
N LEU A 496 19.72 24.88 -10.69
CA LEU A 496 19.02 25.62 -11.76
C LEU A 496 18.71 27.09 -11.42
N SER A 497 18.53 27.44 -10.15
CA SER A 497 18.18 28.81 -9.73
C SER A 497 19.36 29.80 -9.78
N LYS A 498 20.58 29.34 -10.05
CA LYS A 498 21.78 30.18 -10.19
C LYS A 498 22.00 30.69 -11.61
N THR A 499 21.51 29.96 -12.60
CA THR A 499 21.88 30.19 -14.00
C THR A 499 20.90 31.09 -14.75
N LEU A 500 19.67 31.24 -14.26
CA LEU A 500 18.64 32.08 -14.89
C LEU A 500 18.42 33.36 -14.07
N ALA A 501 18.88 34.50 -14.59
CA ALA A 501 18.66 35.82 -14.00
C ALA A 501 18.17 36.79 -15.09
N MET A 502 16.85 36.95 -15.18
CA MET A 502 16.24 37.97 -16.04
C MET A 502 16.45 39.37 -15.42
N PRO A 503 16.81 40.39 -16.22
CA PRO A 503 16.92 41.76 -15.73
C PRO A 503 15.59 42.28 -15.19
N ILE A 504 15.66 43.06 -14.12
CA ILE A 504 14.51 43.81 -13.58
C ILE A 504 14.49 45.19 -14.25
N ALA A 505 13.33 45.60 -14.74
CA ALA A 505 13.15 46.90 -15.37
C ALA A 505 13.44 48.06 -14.38
N GLU A 506 13.97 49.17 -14.89
CA GLU A 506 14.41 50.30 -14.05
C GLU A 506 13.25 50.92 -13.26
N ASP A 507 12.05 50.98 -13.85
CA ASP A 507 10.82 51.45 -13.22
C ASP A 507 10.35 50.52 -12.07
N ALA A 508 10.50 49.20 -12.24
CA ALA A 508 10.24 48.22 -11.19
C ALA A 508 11.22 48.37 -10.02
N LEU A 509 12.50 48.60 -10.30
CA LEU A 509 13.51 48.84 -9.26
C LEU A 509 13.25 50.17 -8.52
N ALA A 510 12.90 51.23 -9.25
CA ALA A 510 12.53 52.51 -8.66
C ALA A 510 11.31 52.37 -7.73
N ALA A 511 10.27 51.65 -8.16
CA ALA A 511 9.10 51.36 -7.34
C ALA A 511 9.46 50.57 -6.06
N MET A 512 10.34 49.56 -6.14
CA MET A 512 10.80 48.85 -4.95
C MET A 512 11.57 49.77 -3.97
N LYS A 513 12.38 50.72 -4.47
CA LYS A 513 13.07 51.70 -3.63
C LYS A 513 12.11 52.67 -2.95
N GLU A 514 11.11 53.16 -3.67
CA GLU A 514 10.03 54.01 -3.12
C GLU A 514 9.25 53.30 -2.01
N LEU A 515 9.00 51.98 -2.18
CA LEU A 515 8.37 51.17 -1.15
C LEU A 515 9.22 51.17 0.13
N GLY A 516 10.55 51.10 0.02
CA GLY A 516 11.48 51.16 1.15
C GLY A 516 11.48 52.51 1.88
N GLN A 517 11.29 53.61 1.15
CA GLN A 517 11.29 54.99 1.67
C GLN A 517 9.91 55.49 2.13
N SER A 518 8.90 54.60 2.18
CA SER A 518 7.50 54.93 2.51
C SER A 518 6.79 55.84 1.51
N GLY A 519 7.27 55.93 0.28
CA GLY A 519 6.62 56.68 -0.80
C GLY A 519 5.42 55.95 -1.44
N ARG A 520 5.34 54.63 -1.26
CA ARG A 520 4.23 53.78 -1.68
C ARG A 520 4.06 52.60 -0.72
N ASN A 521 2.91 51.92 -0.75
CA ASN A 521 2.64 50.72 0.07
C ASN A 521 2.51 49.42 -0.73
N LEU A 522 2.44 49.49 -2.07
CA LEU A 522 2.29 48.33 -2.95
C LEU A 522 3.23 48.42 -4.16
N VAL A 523 3.88 47.29 -4.47
CA VAL A 523 4.61 47.05 -5.72
C VAL A 523 4.23 45.66 -6.24
N MET A 524 3.76 45.58 -7.47
CA MET A 524 3.45 44.31 -8.14
C MET A 524 4.34 44.13 -9.36
N LEU A 525 4.93 42.96 -9.50
CA LEU A 525 5.82 42.60 -10.59
C LEU A 525 5.25 41.43 -11.38
N LYS A 526 5.47 41.45 -12.70
CA LYS A 526 5.19 40.35 -13.61
C LYS A 526 6.44 40.03 -14.43
N ILE A 527 6.57 38.78 -14.82
CA ILE A 527 7.58 38.35 -15.79
C ILE A 527 7.01 38.53 -17.19
N ASN A 528 7.73 39.24 -18.05
CA ASN A 528 7.48 39.28 -19.48
C ASN A 528 8.26 38.15 -20.16
N PRO A 529 7.60 37.07 -20.61
CA PRO A 529 8.28 35.90 -21.15
C PRO A 529 8.82 36.09 -22.57
N GLU A 530 8.49 37.21 -23.24
CA GLU A 530 8.97 37.54 -24.59
C GLU A 530 10.23 38.42 -24.52
N LYS A 531 10.26 39.38 -23.60
CA LYS A 531 11.43 40.25 -23.36
C LYS A 531 12.42 39.67 -22.35
N GLU A 532 12.07 38.56 -21.71
CA GLU A 532 12.84 37.93 -20.65
C GLU A 532 13.23 38.92 -19.54
N SER A 533 12.25 39.71 -19.08
CA SER A 533 12.44 40.75 -18.06
C SER A 533 11.38 40.68 -16.98
N VAL A 534 11.71 41.19 -15.79
CA VAL A 534 10.74 41.42 -14.72
C VAL A 534 10.28 42.88 -14.80
N GLU A 535 9.00 43.08 -15.09
CA GLU A 535 8.40 44.39 -15.33
C GLU A 535 7.47 44.79 -14.18
N LEU A 536 7.34 46.10 -13.94
CA LEU A 536 6.36 46.67 -13.02
C LEU A 536 4.95 46.47 -13.60
N VAL A 537 4.00 46.12 -12.75
CA VAL A 537 2.57 46.21 -13.07
C VAL A 537 2.11 47.60 -12.64
N PRO A 538 1.71 48.49 -13.57
CA PRO A 538 1.22 49.81 -13.23
C PRO A 538 -0.01 49.71 -12.32
N SER A 539 0.02 50.40 -11.19
CA SER A 539 -1.08 50.44 -10.22
C SER A 539 -0.96 51.71 -9.39
N ASP A 540 -2.03 52.52 -9.40
CA ASP A 540 -2.20 53.68 -8.52
C ASP A 540 -2.93 53.29 -7.22
N GLU A 541 -3.27 52.01 -7.06
CA GLU A 541 -3.95 51.51 -5.86
C GLU A 541 -3.02 51.50 -4.65
N SER A 542 -3.54 51.97 -3.51
CA SER A 542 -2.87 51.95 -2.21
C SER A 542 -3.72 51.22 -1.17
N PRO A 543 -3.79 49.87 -1.23
CA PRO A 543 -4.67 49.10 -0.35
C PRO A 543 -4.33 49.33 1.11
N SER A 544 -5.35 49.51 1.95
CA SER A 544 -5.22 49.75 3.38
C SER A 544 -5.36 48.48 4.22
N SER A 545 -5.88 47.40 3.62
CA SER A 545 -6.10 46.10 4.26
C SER A 545 -5.66 44.94 3.36
N ILE A 546 -5.49 43.75 3.97
CA ILE A 546 -5.19 42.53 3.21
C ILE A 546 -6.36 42.16 2.28
N ALA A 547 -7.60 42.40 2.68
CA ALA A 547 -8.77 42.14 1.83
C ALA A 547 -8.73 42.98 0.54
N GLU A 548 -8.43 44.28 0.65
CA GLU A 548 -8.25 45.17 -0.52
C GLU A 548 -7.07 44.70 -1.39
N LEU A 549 -5.92 44.39 -0.77
CA LEU A 549 -4.75 43.85 -1.47
C LEU A 549 -5.09 42.61 -2.30
N THR A 550 -5.81 41.64 -1.72
CA THR A 550 -6.15 40.40 -2.44
C THR A 550 -7.08 40.63 -3.62
N SER A 551 -7.89 41.70 -3.59
CA SER A 551 -8.74 42.09 -4.73
C SER A 551 -7.95 42.72 -5.87
N THR A 552 -6.81 43.34 -5.58
CA THR A 552 -5.88 43.94 -6.55
C THR A 552 -5.02 42.89 -7.26
N ILE A 553 -4.67 41.80 -6.57
CA ILE A 553 -3.81 40.73 -7.13
C ILE A 553 -4.60 39.91 -8.18
N SER A 554 -3.98 39.66 -9.33
CA SER A 554 -4.58 38.85 -10.39
C SER A 554 -4.88 37.41 -9.93
N SER A 555 -6.11 36.96 -10.18
CA SER A 555 -6.54 35.57 -10.00
C SER A 555 -6.27 34.70 -11.24
N THR A 556 -5.65 35.25 -12.28
CA THR A 556 -5.42 34.54 -13.55
C THR A 556 -3.96 34.46 -13.95
N GLU A 557 -3.13 35.42 -13.53
CA GLU A 557 -1.71 35.47 -13.86
C GLU A 557 -0.84 35.48 -12.60
N PRO A 558 0.35 34.86 -12.63
CA PRO A 558 1.26 34.92 -11.50
C PRO A 558 1.78 36.35 -11.27
N ARG A 559 2.05 36.65 -10.00
CA ARG A 559 2.56 37.95 -9.55
C ARG A 559 3.58 37.77 -8.43
N PHE A 560 4.59 38.63 -8.41
CA PHE A 560 5.34 38.91 -7.19
C PHE A 560 4.83 40.23 -6.63
N THR A 561 4.33 40.20 -5.40
CA THR A 561 3.74 41.36 -4.76
C THR A 561 4.55 41.69 -3.51
N LEU A 562 5.03 42.92 -3.43
CA LEU A 562 5.65 43.49 -2.25
C LEU A 562 4.66 44.48 -1.64
N TYR A 563 4.26 44.23 -0.40
CA TYR A 563 3.22 45.00 0.27
C TYR A 563 3.64 45.42 1.67
N ARG A 564 3.47 46.70 2.00
CA ARG A 564 3.68 47.23 3.34
C ARG A 564 2.38 47.09 4.13
N PHE A 565 2.34 46.11 5.02
CA PHE A 565 1.17 45.83 5.84
C PHE A 565 1.29 46.54 7.18
N THR A 566 0.46 47.56 7.42
CA THR A 566 0.38 48.23 8.72
C THR A 566 -0.69 47.55 9.58
N HIS A 567 -0.28 47.02 10.73
CA HIS A 567 -1.20 46.38 11.68
C HIS A 567 -0.79 46.66 13.13
N THR A 568 -1.78 46.57 14.03
CA THR A 568 -1.58 46.72 15.47
C THR A 568 -1.67 45.36 16.15
N HIS A 569 -0.59 44.93 16.82
CA HIS A 569 -0.55 43.69 17.58
C HIS A 569 -0.07 43.97 19.01
N ASN A 570 -0.82 43.50 20.01
CA ASN A 570 -0.54 43.75 21.44
C ASN A 570 -0.32 45.24 21.79
N GLY A 571 -1.05 46.16 21.13
CA GLY A 571 -0.96 47.60 21.37
C GLY A 571 0.25 48.30 20.73
N THR A 572 1.06 47.59 19.94
CA THR A 572 2.15 48.18 19.14
C THR A 572 1.78 48.15 17.66
N GLU A 573 1.84 49.31 17.01
CA GLU A 573 1.66 49.43 15.55
C GLU A 573 2.98 49.11 14.83
N SER A 574 2.90 48.31 13.77
CA SER A 574 4.06 47.92 12.96
C SER A 574 3.68 47.87 11.48
N SER A 575 4.63 48.22 10.60
CA SER A 575 4.42 48.25 9.14
C SER A 575 5.45 47.40 8.37
N PRO A 576 5.51 46.07 8.60
CA PRO A 576 6.43 45.18 7.88
C PRO A 576 6.16 45.14 6.37
N VAL A 577 7.22 44.90 5.60
CA VAL A 577 7.11 44.60 4.17
C VAL A 577 7.00 43.09 3.98
N LEU A 578 5.94 42.66 3.32
CA LEU A 578 5.65 41.27 2.97
C LEU A 578 5.99 41.03 1.51
N PHE A 579 6.57 39.87 1.21
CA PHE A 579 6.68 39.35 -0.14
C PHE A 579 5.64 38.26 -0.35
N ILE A 580 4.82 38.37 -1.37
CA ILE A 580 3.77 37.42 -1.72
C ILE A 580 4.00 36.97 -3.14
N TYR A 581 4.23 35.68 -3.33
CA TYR A 581 4.24 35.03 -4.63
C TYR A 581 2.91 34.32 -4.84
N THR A 582 2.14 34.80 -5.82
CA THR A 582 0.86 34.20 -6.23
C THR A 582 1.05 33.50 -7.57
N CYS A 583 0.61 32.25 -7.68
CA CYS A 583 0.58 31.53 -8.96
C CYS A 583 -0.76 30.79 -9.15
N PRO A 584 -1.80 31.50 -9.63
CA PRO A 584 -3.17 30.97 -9.75
C PRO A 584 -3.22 29.63 -10.47
N ALA A 585 -3.69 28.60 -9.77
CA ALA A 585 -3.67 27.25 -10.30
C ALA A 585 -4.75 27.02 -11.37
N THR A 586 -5.86 27.76 -11.27
CA THR A 586 -7.04 27.63 -12.11
C THR A 586 -7.03 28.59 -13.30
N GLY A 587 -6.49 29.80 -13.13
CA GLY A 587 -6.41 30.82 -14.18
C GLY A 587 -5.15 30.77 -15.05
N ASN A 588 -3.99 30.35 -14.50
CA ASN A 588 -2.74 30.29 -15.26
C ASN A 588 -2.54 28.90 -15.91
N ARG A 589 -2.82 28.80 -17.22
CA ARG A 589 -2.65 27.55 -17.99
C ARG A 589 -1.24 27.34 -18.54
N SER A 590 -0.34 28.32 -18.42
CA SER A 590 0.99 28.25 -19.01
C SER A 590 1.98 27.52 -18.10
N ILE A 591 2.45 26.34 -18.54
CA ILE A 591 3.55 25.60 -17.88
C ILE A 591 4.81 26.48 -17.83
N LYS A 592 5.08 27.27 -18.90
CA LYS A 592 6.21 28.21 -18.95
C LYS A 592 6.16 29.19 -17.77
N ASN A 593 5.01 29.79 -17.47
CA ASN A 593 4.87 30.69 -16.32
C ASN A 593 5.02 29.96 -14.98
N ARG A 594 4.45 28.75 -14.86
CA ARG A 594 4.58 27.91 -13.65
C ARG A 594 6.01 27.45 -13.38
N MET A 595 6.88 27.44 -14.39
CA MET A 595 8.31 27.16 -14.23
C MET A 595 9.14 28.43 -14.00
N LEU A 596 8.87 29.50 -14.76
CA LEU A 596 9.68 30.73 -14.72
C LEU A 596 9.57 31.50 -13.40
N TYR A 597 8.36 31.65 -12.84
CA TYR A 597 8.19 32.43 -11.61
C TYR A 597 8.89 31.80 -10.40
N PRO A 598 8.78 30.47 -10.12
CA PRO A 598 9.55 29.87 -9.04
C PRO A 598 11.08 29.99 -9.22
N LEU A 599 11.56 29.90 -10.47
CA LEU A 599 12.99 30.06 -10.78
C LEU A 599 13.47 31.49 -10.51
N MET A 600 12.67 32.49 -10.89
CA MET A 600 13.01 33.92 -10.74
C MET A 600 12.80 34.46 -9.33
N LYS A 601 12.03 33.77 -8.46
CA LYS A 601 11.75 34.20 -7.09
C LYS A 601 13.03 34.58 -6.32
N ARG A 602 14.08 33.77 -6.43
CA ARG A 602 15.35 34.01 -5.71
C ARG A 602 16.00 35.31 -6.16
N ALA A 603 16.12 35.53 -7.47
CA ALA A 603 16.71 36.74 -8.03
C ALA A 603 15.90 37.99 -7.68
N VAL A 604 14.56 37.93 -7.73
CA VAL A 604 13.70 39.04 -7.33
C VAL A 604 13.87 39.37 -5.85
N LEU A 605 13.93 38.36 -4.98
CA LEU A 605 14.18 38.57 -3.55
C LEU A 605 15.58 39.16 -3.30
N GLU A 606 16.60 38.67 -3.99
CA GLU A 606 17.97 39.16 -3.86
C GLU A 606 18.07 40.63 -4.25
N ILE A 607 17.50 41.03 -5.40
CA ILE A 607 17.48 42.42 -5.86
C ILE A 607 16.65 43.30 -4.92
N ALA A 608 15.48 42.83 -4.47
CA ALA A 608 14.66 43.55 -3.50
C ALA A 608 15.43 43.85 -2.20
N THR A 609 16.22 42.91 -1.70
CA THR A 609 17.01 43.09 -0.47
C THR A 609 18.31 43.87 -0.68
N SER A 610 19.06 43.57 -1.75
CA SER A 610 20.43 44.07 -1.95
C SER A 610 20.48 45.41 -2.68
N GLU A 611 19.65 45.60 -3.72
CA GLU A 611 19.66 46.81 -4.54
C GLU A 611 18.56 47.79 -4.17
N ALA A 612 17.38 47.29 -3.76
CA ALA A 612 16.27 48.14 -3.32
C ALA A 612 16.26 48.40 -1.79
N GLY A 613 17.08 47.69 -1.02
CA GLY A 613 17.23 47.89 0.42
C GLY A 613 16.01 47.51 1.26
N LEU A 614 15.14 46.62 0.75
CA LEU A 614 13.93 46.19 1.45
C LEU A 614 14.23 45.12 2.50
N THR A 615 13.77 45.35 3.73
CA THR A 615 13.75 44.33 4.79
C THR A 615 12.42 43.56 4.72
N LEU A 616 12.47 42.33 4.22
CA LEU A 616 11.28 41.47 4.05
C LEU A 616 11.05 40.60 5.27
N GLU A 617 9.95 40.83 5.99
CA GLU A 617 9.64 40.14 7.26
C GLU A 617 9.11 38.72 7.02
N LYS A 618 8.24 38.56 6.01
CA LYS A 618 7.63 37.28 5.63
C LYS A 618 7.55 37.12 4.13
N LYS A 619 7.61 35.85 3.71
CA LYS A 619 7.59 35.41 2.32
C LYS A 619 6.46 34.38 2.19
N LEU A 620 5.34 34.79 1.60
CA LEU A 620 4.16 33.97 1.40
C LEU A 620 4.17 33.41 -0.03
N GLU A 621 3.87 32.13 -0.16
CA GLU A 621 3.65 31.47 -1.44
C GLU A 621 2.26 30.86 -1.41
N VAL A 622 1.39 31.31 -2.30
CA VAL A 622 0.00 30.87 -2.38
C VAL A 622 -0.39 30.57 -3.81
N GLU A 623 -1.33 29.65 -4.00
CA GLU A 623 -1.88 29.38 -5.33
C GLU A 623 -2.87 30.48 -5.71
N GLU A 624 -3.84 30.78 -4.86
CA GLU A 624 -4.88 31.79 -5.13
C GLU A 624 -4.75 33.01 -4.19
N PRO A 625 -5.01 34.25 -4.65
CA PRO A 625 -4.94 35.44 -3.81
C PRO A 625 -5.79 35.36 -2.54
N SER A 626 -6.95 34.70 -2.61
CA SER A 626 -7.89 34.56 -1.49
C SER A 626 -7.36 33.74 -0.31
N GLU A 627 -6.25 33.01 -0.47
CA GLU A 627 -5.61 32.27 0.63
C GLU A 627 -4.84 33.21 1.58
N VAL A 628 -4.50 34.42 1.12
CA VAL A 628 -3.86 35.44 1.94
C VAL A 628 -4.94 36.17 2.75
N THR A 629 -5.31 35.62 3.90
CA THR A 629 -6.21 36.32 4.84
C THR A 629 -5.42 37.09 5.88
N GLU A 630 -6.02 38.13 6.45
CA GLU A 630 -5.39 38.92 7.51
C GLU A 630 -5.03 38.05 8.73
N GLU A 631 -5.88 37.09 9.10
CA GLU A 631 -5.58 36.19 10.21
C GLU A 631 -4.37 35.28 9.93
N SER A 632 -4.24 34.80 8.69
CA SER A 632 -3.11 33.96 8.26
C SER A 632 -1.80 34.75 8.29
N VAL A 633 -1.80 35.96 7.74
CA VAL A 633 -0.65 36.88 7.75
C VAL A 633 -0.24 37.23 9.19
N LEU A 634 -1.21 37.56 10.05
CA LEU A 634 -0.94 37.85 11.47
C LEU A 634 -0.42 36.62 12.22
N ALA A 635 -0.91 35.42 11.93
CA ALA A 635 -0.42 34.18 12.54
C ALA A 635 1.01 33.85 12.11
N GLU A 636 1.41 34.18 10.89
CA GLU A 636 2.79 34.01 10.43
C GLU A 636 3.75 35.07 10.98
N LEU A 637 3.29 36.33 11.10
CA LEU A 637 4.05 37.42 11.74
C LEU A 637 4.21 37.19 13.24
N HIS A 638 3.17 36.67 13.91
CA HIS A 638 3.12 36.45 15.36
C HIS A 638 2.75 34.99 15.69
N PRO A 639 3.69 34.04 15.49
CA PRO A 639 3.41 32.61 15.66
C PRO A 639 3.06 32.27 17.12
N LYS A 640 1.92 31.60 17.31
CA LYS A 640 1.47 31.13 18.63
C LYS A 640 2.14 29.79 18.97
N VAL A 641 2.77 29.71 20.14
CA VAL A 641 3.31 28.45 20.67
C VAL A 641 2.15 27.51 21.05
N THR A 642 1.90 26.48 20.25
CA THR A 642 0.86 25.48 20.54
C THR A 642 1.46 24.31 21.33
N ALA A 643 1.02 24.13 22.57
CA ALA A 643 1.40 22.97 23.38
C ALA A 643 0.62 21.73 22.90
N ARG A 644 1.33 20.64 22.58
CA ARG A 644 0.70 19.35 22.25
C ARG A 644 -0.04 18.81 23.47
N GLN A 645 -1.36 18.82 23.45
CA GLN A 645 -2.16 18.15 24.47
C GLN A 645 -2.11 16.63 24.26
N GLY A 646 -1.65 15.90 25.28
CA GLY A 646 -1.65 14.44 25.28
C GLY A 646 -2.97 13.88 25.79
N PHE A 647 -3.45 12.80 25.18
CA PHE A 647 -4.60 12.06 25.71
C PHE A 647 -4.27 11.40 27.06
N SER A 648 -5.24 11.38 27.97
CA SER A 648 -5.13 10.67 29.24
C SER A 648 -5.02 9.16 29.02
N ARG A 649 -4.16 8.48 29.78
CA ARG A 649 -4.06 7.02 29.73
C ARG A 649 -5.35 6.41 30.32
N PRO A 650 -5.81 5.25 29.82
CA PRO A 650 -6.93 4.52 30.44
C PRO A 650 -6.65 4.28 31.94
N LYS A 651 -7.70 4.35 32.77
CA LYS A 651 -7.59 3.97 34.19
C LYS A 651 -7.16 2.50 34.28
N ARG A 652 -6.28 2.19 35.23
CA ARG A 652 -5.88 0.80 35.52
C ARG A 652 -7.14 -0.04 35.83
N PRO A 653 -7.18 -1.33 35.46
CA PRO A 653 -8.27 -2.22 35.87
C PRO A 653 -8.45 -2.14 37.39
N GLY A 654 -9.69 -1.93 37.84
CA GLY A 654 -10.02 -1.81 39.27
C GLY A 654 -9.67 -3.08 40.03
N ARG A 655 -9.16 -2.92 41.26
CA ARG A 655 -8.96 -4.01 42.22
C ARG A 655 -10.29 -4.44 42.82
#